data_AF-A0A5M6C2U8-F1
#
_entry.id   AF-A0A5M6C2U8-F1
#
_cell.length_a   1.000
_cell.length_b   1.000
_cell.length_c   1.000
_cell.angle_alpha   90.00
_cell.angle_beta   90.00
_cell.angle_gamma   90.00
#
_symmetry.space_group_name_H-M   'P 1'
#
loop_
_entity.id
_entity.type
_entity.pdbx_description
1 polymer ?
#
loop_
_entity_poly.entity_id
_entity_poly.type
_entity_poly.pdbx_seq_one_letter_code
_entity_poly.pdbx_strand_id
1 'polypeptide(L)'
;MLGVTPPISTDPPKESDIKSSEALMSDLVSMNQFESEAERKVRERVLSNLAQLVSKFVHDVSIKAGMSEKVASEAGGRIYTSGSYRLGVHGPGSDIDTICVCPRHVYKEHFFGEFQDMLRAWPAVTEISAVPSAFVPVMKTVISGVEVDLLFARVNLAEAGDKLDIEKDEILRGVDDPAQRSLNGPRVTDMILNLVPDVATFRTALRTIRLWAKKRGIYSNVLGFPGGVAWALLTARICQLYPTAAPATIVGKFFPIYYQWGWPQPVILKKIESGPSNMQFWVWNPKVDRRDQAHRMPVITPAYPSMCATHNISASTMSIVKKEMLRAMQITDEILKSPGSSWGALFEKVDFFSLYKTYVHVVASASTSEGMKDWSGMVESRIRTLVQDLENTDNILTAHPLVGGISNVFYCLTEEEQAAASQGELTPEVMNRKEEDVEGKDYKKIYTKNFFIGLEIEKKPKDGQSRVLNLFYPSKRFCAACQQWEKYNEMEMSVILRPAKRSDLPPYCFPEGVPKSKKKAKRAQQNGAAEVGTEVEHEGQGPSKRSKATPSEGSSGPQTGTLPLPTPDETPSSTPNLTAAPLDLLPNGVPIPNGADPVPPPSSNGVQAMDIQPPPGIENMPPLSATAMSSFATAAKGVATDQDSNSEGLLVLNGGAAS
;
A
#
# COMPACT_ATOMS: atom_id res chain seq x y z
N MET A 1 -14.09 -18.88 17.20
CA MET A 1 -13.40 -19.44 16.01
C MET A 1 -12.53 -18.33 15.45
N LEU A 2 -11.26 -18.62 15.10
CA LEU A 2 -10.36 -17.63 14.54
C LEU A 2 -10.47 -17.63 13.01
N GLY A 3 -11.20 -16.65 12.48
CA GLY A 3 -11.47 -16.56 11.05
C GLY A 3 -12.61 -17.46 10.55
N VAL A 4 -12.65 -17.65 9.23
CA VAL A 4 -13.72 -18.38 8.51
C VAL A 4 -13.43 -19.88 8.30
N THR A 5 -12.33 -20.39 8.84
CA THR A 5 -11.97 -21.83 8.87
C THR A 5 -11.32 -22.15 10.20
N PRO A 6 -11.17 -23.45 10.57
CA PRO A 6 -10.19 -23.86 11.57
C PRO A 6 -8.76 -23.39 11.22
N PRO A 7 -7.86 -23.28 12.21
CA PRO A 7 -6.42 -23.17 12.00
C PRO A 7 -5.83 -24.39 11.25
N ILE A 8 -4.63 -24.22 10.68
CA ILE A 8 -3.86 -25.31 10.04
C ILE A 8 -2.98 -26.03 11.07
N SER A 9 -2.42 -25.27 12.02
CA SER A 9 -1.68 -25.79 13.16
C SER A 9 -1.87 -24.83 14.34
N THR A 10 -1.88 -25.38 15.56
CA THR A 10 -1.89 -24.63 16.82
C THR A 10 -0.67 -25.01 17.67
N ASP A 11 0.43 -25.40 17.01
CA ASP A 11 1.67 -25.79 17.68
C ASP A 11 2.37 -24.53 18.25
N PRO A 12 2.97 -24.59 19.45
CA PRO A 12 3.79 -23.49 19.96
C PRO A 12 5.09 -23.34 19.15
N PRO A 13 5.75 -22.17 19.18
CA PRO A 13 6.99 -21.96 18.46
C PRO A 13 8.11 -22.83 19.02
N LYS A 14 9.00 -23.31 18.14
CA LYS A 14 10.23 -23.99 18.56
C LYS A 14 11.32 -22.96 18.82
N GLU A 15 12.37 -23.36 19.53
CA GLU A 15 13.58 -22.55 19.73
C GLU A 15 14.17 -22.03 18.39
N SER A 16 14.08 -22.84 17.32
CA SER A 16 14.45 -22.43 15.96
C SER A 16 13.58 -21.32 15.37
N ASP A 17 12.27 -21.31 15.67
CA ASP A 17 11.33 -20.27 15.22
C ASP A 17 11.57 -18.95 15.99
N ILE A 18 11.85 -19.06 17.30
CA ILE A 18 12.20 -17.93 18.17
C ILE A 18 13.50 -17.27 17.68
N LYS A 19 14.59 -18.05 17.56
CA LYS A 19 15.89 -17.55 17.09
C LYS A 19 15.84 -16.95 15.67
N SER A 20 14.99 -17.48 14.80
CA SER A 20 14.75 -16.91 13.47
C SER A 20 13.96 -15.60 13.52
N SER A 21 13.08 -15.43 14.53
CA SER A 21 12.33 -14.20 14.77
C SER A 21 13.18 -13.11 15.43
N GLU A 22 14.13 -13.47 16.29
CA GLU A 22 15.14 -12.57 16.85
C GLU A 22 16.02 -11.96 15.75
N ALA A 23 16.51 -12.80 14.82
CA ALA A 23 17.26 -12.32 13.65
C ALA A 23 16.41 -11.40 12.76
N LEU A 24 15.16 -11.78 12.48
CA LEU A 24 14.21 -10.93 11.73
C LEU A 24 14.01 -9.56 12.40
N MET A 25 13.87 -9.54 13.73
CA MET A 25 13.77 -8.31 14.51
C MET A 25 15.04 -7.45 14.33
N SER A 26 16.22 -8.05 14.52
CA SER A 26 17.51 -7.37 14.36
C SER A 26 17.66 -6.73 12.98
N ASP A 27 17.27 -7.43 11.91
CA ASP A 27 17.26 -6.87 10.56
C ASP A 27 16.28 -5.69 10.45
N LEU A 28 15.05 -5.79 10.96
CA LEU A 28 14.05 -4.71 10.93
C LEU A 28 14.51 -3.43 11.67
N VAL A 29 15.17 -3.57 12.82
CA VAL A 29 15.78 -2.42 13.53
C VAL A 29 16.94 -1.83 12.73
N SER A 30 17.84 -2.67 12.21
CA SER A 30 18.97 -2.20 11.37
C SER A 30 18.52 -1.48 10.09
N MET A 31 17.34 -1.84 9.56
CA MET A 31 16.70 -1.21 8.40
C MET A 31 15.74 -0.07 8.77
N ASN A 32 15.82 0.45 9.99
CA ASN A 32 15.09 1.63 10.47
C ASN A 32 13.55 1.51 10.29
N GLN A 33 12.98 0.35 10.65
CA GLN A 33 11.53 0.08 10.51
C GLN A 33 10.68 0.42 11.73
N PHE A 34 11.26 1.05 12.75
CA PHE A 34 10.59 1.49 13.98
C PHE A 34 10.88 2.99 14.19
N GLU A 35 9.91 3.75 14.70
CA GLU A 35 10.12 5.18 14.98
C GLU A 35 10.88 5.40 16.30
N SER A 36 11.51 6.57 16.43
CA SER A 36 12.13 6.98 17.68
C SER A 36 11.10 7.40 18.72
N GLU A 37 11.46 7.29 20.01
CA GLU A 37 10.60 7.78 21.11
C GLU A 37 10.33 9.30 21.02
N ALA A 38 11.24 10.05 20.40
CA ALA A 38 11.07 11.48 20.12
C ALA A 38 10.00 11.74 19.05
N GLU A 39 10.08 11.08 17.89
CA GLU A 39 9.03 11.13 16.86
C GLU A 39 7.68 10.69 17.42
N ARG A 40 7.64 9.58 18.16
CA ARG A 40 6.43 9.09 18.81
C ARG A 40 5.81 10.15 19.72
N LYS A 41 6.60 10.80 20.58
CA LYS A 41 6.10 11.90 21.45
C LYS A 41 5.62 13.11 20.65
N VAL A 42 6.23 13.42 19.50
CA VAL A 42 5.71 14.44 18.58
C VAL A 42 4.37 14.00 17.99
N ARG A 43 4.23 12.76 17.50
CA ARG A 43 2.94 12.23 16.99
C ARG A 43 1.85 12.20 18.07
N GLU A 44 2.17 11.76 19.28
CA GLU A 44 1.26 11.80 20.44
C GLU A 44 0.86 13.24 20.78
N ARG A 45 1.78 14.21 20.71
CA ARG A 45 1.50 15.65 20.81
C ARG A 45 0.84 16.27 19.56
N VAL A 46 0.77 15.58 18.42
CA VAL A 46 0.14 16.01 17.16
C VAL A 46 -1.21 15.32 16.93
N LEU A 47 -1.53 14.25 17.68
CA LEU A 47 -2.86 13.63 17.76
C LEU A 47 -3.62 14.00 19.04
N SER A 48 -2.89 14.15 20.14
CA SER A 48 -3.20 15.15 21.16
C SER A 48 -2.75 16.55 20.71
N ASN A 49 -2.42 16.74 19.41
CA ASN A 49 -2.86 17.93 18.68
C ASN A 49 -3.76 17.70 17.43
N LEU A 50 -4.66 16.69 17.38
CA LEU A 50 -5.81 16.67 16.43
C LEU A 50 -7.29 16.43 16.97
N ALA A 51 -7.54 16.13 18.26
CA ALA A 51 -8.85 16.11 18.98
C ALA A 51 -9.60 17.45 19.39
N GLN A 52 -9.29 18.15 20.52
CA GLN A 52 -9.97 19.34 21.16
C GLN A 52 -10.74 20.30 20.25
N LEU A 53 -10.25 20.51 19.04
CA LEU A 53 -10.45 21.69 18.22
C LEU A 53 -11.03 21.29 16.87
N VAL A 54 -11.08 19.97 16.55
CA VAL A 54 -12.31 19.37 16.01
C VAL A 54 -13.46 19.67 16.97
N SER A 55 -13.29 19.44 18.28
CA SER A 55 -14.37 19.71 19.24
C SER A 55 -14.72 21.21 19.34
N LYS A 56 -13.74 22.12 19.34
CA LYS A 56 -13.96 23.58 19.27
C LYS A 56 -14.56 24.00 17.93
N PHE A 57 -14.14 23.41 16.81
CA PHE A 57 -14.78 23.63 15.51
C PHE A 57 -16.26 23.24 15.52
N VAL A 58 -16.57 22.04 16.03
CA VAL A 58 -17.96 21.58 16.21
C VAL A 58 -18.72 22.50 17.17
N HIS A 59 -18.09 22.97 18.25
CA HIS A 59 -18.65 23.97 19.17
C HIS A 59 -18.97 25.29 18.46
N ASP A 60 -17.98 25.93 17.84
CA ASP A 60 -18.10 27.22 17.16
C ASP A 60 -19.16 27.17 16.03
N VAL A 61 -19.22 26.07 15.27
CA VAL A 61 -20.27 25.81 14.27
C VAL A 61 -21.64 25.62 14.93
N SER A 62 -21.72 24.97 16.08
CA SER A 62 -22.98 24.80 16.82
C SER A 62 -23.53 26.14 17.34
N ILE A 63 -22.66 27.00 17.89
CA ILE A 63 -23.02 28.38 18.28
C ILE A 63 -23.45 29.20 17.07
N LYS A 64 -22.71 29.12 15.96
CA LYS A 64 -23.05 29.79 14.68
C LYS A 64 -24.39 29.31 14.10
N ALA A 65 -24.76 28.05 14.35
CA ALA A 65 -26.05 27.47 14.01
C ALA A 65 -27.20 27.83 14.99
N GLY A 66 -26.94 28.68 16.00
CA GLY A 66 -27.94 29.15 16.97
C GLY A 66 -28.22 28.18 18.12
N MET A 67 -27.34 27.20 18.37
CA MET A 67 -27.46 26.32 19.54
C MET A 67 -27.01 27.03 20.82
N SER A 68 -27.56 26.62 21.96
CA SER A 68 -27.11 27.11 23.26
C SER A 68 -25.74 26.53 23.65
N GLU A 69 -24.95 27.27 24.43
CA GLU A 69 -23.61 26.89 24.91
C GLU A 69 -23.52 25.44 25.39
N LYS A 70 -24.50 25.00 26.18
CA LYS A 70 -24.58 23.63 26.69
C LYS A 70 -24.67 22.60 25.56
N VAL A 71 -25.56 22.80 24.59
CA VAL A 71 -25.75 21.89 23.45
C VAL A 71 -24.55 21.94 22.50
N ALA A 72 -23.94 23.11 22.32
CA ALA A 72 -22.71 23.25 21.55
C ALA A 72 -21.53 22.50 22.20
N SER A 73 -21.44 22.51 23.53
CA SER A 73 -20.45 21.73 24.29
C SER A 73 -20.73 20.22 24.25
N GLU A 74 -22.00 19.81 24.37
CA GLU A 74 -22.41 18.40 24.32
C GLU A 74 -22.31 17.79 22.91
N ALA A 75 -22.35 18.59 21.85
CA ALA A 75 -22.23 18.15 20.45
C ALA A 75 -20.92 17.38 20.15
N GLY A 76 -19.85 17.63 20.91
CA GLY A 76 -18.60 16.86 20.85
C GLY A 76 -17.82 17.07 19.56
N GLY A 77 -17.58 16.01 18.79
CA GLY A 77 -16.65 15.99 17.65
C GLY A 77 -15.32 15.38 18.05
N ARG A 78 -14.88 14.35 17.30
CA ARG A 78 -13.83 13.43 17.72
C ARG A 78 -13.02 12.91 16.55
N ILE A 79 -11.74 12.60 16.79
CA ILE A 79 -10.87 11.98 15.80
C ILE A 79 -10.70 10.48 16.00
N TYR A 80 -10.46 9.79 14.89
CA TYR A 80 -10.07 8.38 14.86
C TYR A 80 -8.89 8.20 13.91
N THR A 81 -7.81 7.60 14.40
CA THR A 81 -6.66 7.22 13.58
C THR A 81 -6.92 5.93 12.83
N SER A 82 -6.36 5.82 11.62
CA SER A 82 -6.54 4.69 10.71
C SER A 82 -5.18 4.17 10.23
N GLY A 83 -5.21 3.17 9.34
CA GLY A 83 -4.07 2.78 8.51
C GLY A 83 -2.84 2.36 9.30
N SER A 84 -1.65 2.76 8.84
CA SER A 84 -0.41 2.13 9.32
C SER A 84 0.05 2.60 10.70
N TYR A 85 -0.35 3.82 11.09
CA TYR A 85 -0.17 4.32 12.45
C TYR A 85 -1.06 3.58 13.45
N ARG A 86 -2.37 3.47 13.18
CA ARG A 86 -3.33 2.78 14.06
C ARG A 86 -3.03 1.29 14.23
N LEU A 87 -2.55 0.62 13.17
CA LEU A 87 -2.07 -0.77 13.26
C LEU A 87 -0.82 -0.93 14.13
N GLY A 88 -0.06 0.13 14.41
CA GLY A 88 1.24 0.06 15.08
C GLY A 88 2.31 -0.61 14.21
N VAL A 89 2.36 -0.25 12.92
CA VAL A 89 3.36 -0.77 11.96
C VAL A 89 3.99 0.33 11.09
N HIS A 90 3.74 1.60 11.41
CA HIS A 90 4.39 2.78 10.82
C HIS A 90 5.88 2.82 11.19
N GLY A 91 6.68 3.45 10.33
CA GLY A 91 8.10 3.72 10.57
C GLY A 91 8.38 5.23 10.54
N PRO A 92 9.65 5.64 10.69
CA PRO A 92 10.10 7.02 10.57
C PRO A 92 9.56 7.69 9.30
N GLY A 93 9.13 8.94 9.42
CA GLY A 93 8.57 9.70 8.29
C GLY A 93 7.28 9.13 7.66
N SER A 94 6.57 8.20 8.32
CA SER A 94 5.23 7.79 7.84
C SER A 94 4.19 8.88 8.10
N ASP A 95 3.16 8.90 7.27
CA ASP A 95 1.91 9.64 7.41
C ASP A 95 1.05 9.14 8.59
N ILE A 96 0.08 9.97 9.01
CA ILE A 96 -1.01 9.57 9.92
C ILE A 96 -2.36 9.77 9.23
N ASP A 97 -3.02 8.67 8.85
CA ASP A 97 -4.43 8.68 8.44
C ASP A 97 -5.33 9.09 9.62
N THR A 98 -6.02 10.23 9.56
CA THR A 98 -6.94 10.68 10.64
C THR A 98 -8.30 11.11 10.10
N ILE A 99 -9.37 10.61 10.73
CA ILE A 99 -10.76 10.88 10.37
C ILE A 99 -11.37 11.76 11.46
N CYS A 100 -11.81 12.97 11.11
CA CYS A 100 -12.59 13.84 11.98
C CYS A 100 -14.08 13.50 11.84
N VAL A 101 -14.67 12.97 12.91
CA VAL A 101 -16.07 12.54 12.97
C VAL A 101 -16.90 13.61 13.69
N CYS A 102 -17.87 14.18 12.97
CA CYS A 102 -18.65 15.34 13.41
C CYS A 102 -20.18 15.05 13.39
N PRO A 103 -20.98 15.73 14.23
CA PRO A 103 -22.42 15.53 14.30
C PRO A 103 -23.16 16.11 13.08
N ARG A 104 -24.44 15.74 12.93
CA ARG A 104 -25.26 15.92 11.71
C ARG A 104 -25.37 17.35 11.15
N HIS A 105 -25.21 18.36 12.01
CA HIS A 105 -25.30 19.80 11.68
C HIS A 105 -23.97 20.43 11.27
N VAL A 106 -22.87 19.68 11.36
CA VAL A 106 -21.55 20.11 10.88
C VAL A 106 -21.37 19.55 9.48
N TYR A 107 -21.26 20.43 8.48
CA TYR A 107 -21.23 20.05 7.06
C TYR A 107 -19.80 19.99 6.53
N LYS A 108 -19.65 19.34 5.37
CA LYS A 108 -18.38 19.25 4.63
C LYS A 108 -17.85 20.66 4.32
N GLU A 109 -18.74 21.57 3.99
CA GLU A 109 -18.48 22.97 3.67
C GLU A 109 -17.85 23.69 4.88
N HIS A 110 -18.19 23.31 6.12
CA HIS A 110 -17.55 23.86 7.31
C HIS A 110 -16.16 23.23 7.57
N PHE A 111 -15.98 21.94 7.26
CA PHE A 111 -14.68 21.25 7.36
C PHE A 111 -13.65 21.78 6.35
N PHE A 112 -14.12 22.11 5.14
CA PHE A 112 -13.36 22.79 4.08
C PHE A 112 -13.52 24.33 4.14
N GLY A 113 -14.03 24.87 5.25
CA GLY A 113 -14.48 26.28 5.41
C GLY A 113 -14.04 26.87 6.76
N GLU A 114 -14.93 27.00 7.75
CA GLU A 114 -14.55 27.52 9.08
C GLU A 114 -13.34 26.80 9.68
N PHE A 115 -13.33 25.47 9.59
CA PHE A 115 -12.25 24.61 10.06
C PHE A 115 -10.94 24.89 9.29
N GLN A 116 -10.96 25.57 8.14
CA GLN A 116 -9.74 26.06 7.47
C GLN A 116 -8.96 27.06 8.30
N ASP A 117 -9.55 28.22 8.52
CA ASP A 117 -8.74 29.43 8.69
C ASP A 117 -8.05 29.36 10.06
N MET A 118 -8.79 28.83 11.03
CA MET A 118 -8.44 27.77 11.97
C MET A 118 -7.03 27.06 11.82
N LEU A 119 -6.72 26.04 10.99
CA LEU A 119 -5.31 25.49 10.94
C LEU A 119 -4.32 26.52 10.41
N ARG A 120 -4.73 27.35 9.45
CA ARG A 120 -3.83 28.37 8.89
C ARG A 120 -3.40 29.39 9.95
N ALA A 121 -4.18 29.54 11.01
CA ALA A 121 -3.85 30.33 12.19
C ALA A 121 -2.99 29.59 13.23
N TRP A 122 -2.88 28.24 13.18
CA TRP A 122 -2.05 27.49 14.11
C TRP A 122 -0.58 27.44 13.65
N PRO A 123 0.38 28.06 14.37
CA PRO A 123 1.76 28.20 13.88
C PRO A 123 2.55 26.89 13.72
N ALA A 124 2.02 25.75 14.18
CA ALA A 124 2.63 24.44 13.96
C ALA A 124 2.41 23.88 12.54
N VAL A 125 1.49 24.47 11.76
CA VAL A 125 1.08 23.97 10.45
C VAL A 125 1.91 24.64 9.36
N THR A 126 2.85 23.91 8.77
CA THR A 126 3.84 24.46 7.83
C THR A 126 3.46 24.28 6.36
N GLU A 127 2.78 23.19 6.03
CA GLU A 127 2.22 22.94 4.69
C GLU A 127 0.76 22.50 4.81
N ILE A 128 -0.06 22.90 3.83
CA ILE A 128 -1.44 22.45 3.80
C ILE A 128 -2.06 22.45 2.40
N SER A 129 -2.74 21.36 2.04
CA SER A 129 -3.29 21.11 0.70
C SER A 129 -4.61 20.36 0.77
N ALA A 130 -5.70 21.03 0.40
CA ALA A 130 -7.05 20.49 0.48
C ALA A 130 -7.60 20.07 -0.89
N VAL A 131 -8.24 18.90 -0.94
CA VAL A 131 -8.85 18.35 -2.16
C VAL A 131 -10.32 17.99 -1.91
N PRO A 132 -11.24 18.99 -1.87
CA PRO A 132 -12.66 18.74 -1.58
C PRO A 132 -13.37 17.87 -2.62
N SER A 133 -12.85 17.81 -3.85
CA SER A 133 -13.40 17.04 -4.98
C SER A 133 -12.82 15.62 -5.10
N ALA A 134 -11.97 15.17 -4.19
CA ALA A 134 -11.45 13.80 -4.18
C ALA A 134 -12.54 12.75 -3.89
N PHE A 135 -12.32 11.52 -4.37
CA PHE A 135 -13.22 10.37 -4.19
C PHE A 135 -13.52 10.03 -2.71
N VAL A 136 -12.57 10.35 -1.83
CA VAL A 136 -12.80 10.65 -0.42
C VAL A 136 -12.17 12.03 -0.19
N PRO A 137 -12.94 13.08 0.17
CA PRO A 137 -12.40 14.42 0.40
C PRO A 137 -11.37 14.41 1.54
N VAL A 138 -10.20 14.98 1.25
CA VAL A 138 -9.03 14.96 2.13
C VAL A 138 -8.35 16.32 2.20
N MET A 139 -7.65 16.58 3.30
CA MET A 139 -6.69 17.67 3.40
C MET A 139 -5.38 17.11 3.93
N LYS A 140 -4.31 17.28 3.15
CA LYS A 140 -2.96 16.88 3.51
C LYS A 140 -2.33 18.02 4.29
N THR A 141 -1.77 17.74 5.45
CA THR A 141 -1.19 18.73 6.35
C THR A 141 0.23 18.31 6.75
N VAL A 142 1.11 19.29 7.01
CA VAL A 142 2.35 19.05 7.74
C VAL A 142 2.28 19.84 9.04
N ILE A 143 2.29 19.11 10.16
CA ILE A 143 2.06 19.64 11.50
C ILE A 143 3.28 19.29 12.36
N SER A 144 4.07 20.29 12.76
CA SER A 144 5.35 20.11 13.47
C SER A 144 6.29 19.11 12.79
N GLY A 145 6.29 19.07 11.45
CA GLY A 145 7.07 18.14 10.64
C GLY A 145 6.45 16.75 10.45
N VAL A 146 5.25 16.48 10.98
CA VAL A 146 4.50 15.23 10.77
C VAL A 146 3.50 15.41 9.64
N GLU A 147 3.55 14.55 8.62
CA GLU A 147 2.49 14.45 7.62
C GLU A 147 1.22 13.84 8.23
N VAL A 148 0.09 14.55 8.13
CA VAL A 148 -1.22 14.07 8.63
C VAL A 148 -2.29 14.30 7.56
N ASP A 149 -2.98 13.23 7.17
CA ASP A 149 -4.07 13.23 6.19
C ASP A 149 -5.41 13.29 6.91
N LEU A 150 -6.12 14.39 6.72
CA LEU A 150 -7.38 14.71 7.37
C LEU A 150 -8.57 14.36 6.48
N LEU A 151 -9.34 13.36 6.89
CA LEU A 151 -10.60 12.95 6.25
C LEU A 151 -11.81 13.45 7.07
N PHE A 152 -12.89 13.81 6.37
CA PHE A 152 -14.15 14.18 7.02
C PHE A 152 -15.12 13.00 7.10
N ALA A 153 -15.84 12.89 8.21
CA ALA A 153 -17.03 12.04 8.34
C ALA A 153 -18.14 12.75 9.13
N ARG A 154 -19.34 12.84 8.55
CA ARG A 154 -20.53 13.35 9.23
C ARG A 154 -21.45 12.20 9.60
N VAL A 155 -21.73 12.04 10.89
CA VAL A 155 -22.66 11.01 11.40
C VAL A 155 -24.04 11.60 11.64
N ASN A 156 -25.10 10.79 11.43
CA ASN A 156 -26.49 11.22 11.58
C ASN A 156 -26.95 11.22 13.05
N LEU A 157 -26.16 11.85 13.92
CA LEU A 157 -26.36 11.93 15.36
C LEU A 157 -26.29 13.41 15.80
N ALA A 158 -26.89 13.72 16.95
CA ALA A 158 -26.82 15.06 17.55
C ALA A 158 -25.44 15.33 18.19
N GLU A 159 -24.79 14.28 18.69
CA GLU A 159 -23.52 14.30 19.42
C GLU A 159 -22.52 13.35 18.74
N ALA A 160 -21.24 13.70 18.75
CA ALA A 160 -20.14 12.89 18.22
C ALA A 160 -18.92 12.85 19.19
N GLY A 161 -19.17 12.86 20.50
CA GLY A 161 -18.14 12.87 21.55
C GLY A 161 -17.66 11.49 22.02
N ASP A 162 -17.24 11.39 23.29
CA ASP A 162 -16.58 10.19 23.86
C ASP A 162 -17.44 8.92 23.85
N LYS A 163 -18.76 9.06 23.91
CA LYS A 163 -19.71 7.94 23.88
C LYS A 163 -19.91 7.34 22.48
N LEU A 164 -19.27 7.92 21.45
CA LEU A 164 -19.42 7.49 20.06
C LEU A 164 -18.67 6.17 19.79
N ASP A 165 -19.44 5.12 19.56
CA ASP A 165 -18.97 3.82 19.10
C ASP A 165 -19.05 3.78 17.56
N ILE A 166 -17.89 3.68 16.90
CA ILE A 166 -17.79 3.57 15.45
C ILE A 166 -17.75 2.12 14.95
N GLU A 167 -17.57 1.12 15.82
CA GLU A 167 -17.52 -0.30 15.40
C GLU A 167 -18.92 -0.82 15.04
N LYS A 168 -19.96 -0.33 15.72
CA LYS A 168 -21.36 -0.62 15.41
C LYS A 168 -21.77 -0.16 14.01
N ASP A 169 -22.38 -1.04 13.22
CA ASP A 169 -22.84 -0.72 11.86
C ASP A 169 -23.91 0.38 11.81
N GLU A 170 -24.69 0.54 12.90
CA GLU A 170 -25.68 1.60 13.07
C GLU A 170 -25.11 3.01 12.82
N ILE A 171 -23.80 3.23 13.02
CA ILE A 171 -23.15 4.53 12.79
C ILE A 171 -23.27 5.02 11.35
N LEU A 172 -23.44 4.10 10.39
CA LEU A 172 -23.54 4.41 8.96
C LEU A 172 -24.96 4.84 8.52
N ARG A 173 -25.94 4.93 9.45
CA ARG A 173 -27.35 5.20 9.13
C ARG A 173 -27.56 6.61 8.56
N GLY A 174 -27.70 6.72 7.24
CA GLY A 174 -27.87 8.01 6.56
C GLY A 174 -26.58 8.83 6.48
N VAL A 175 -25.43 8.15 6.57
CA VAL A 175 -24.12 8.70 6.23
C VAL A 175 -23.93 8.63 4.72
N ASP A 176 -23.34 9.68 4.12
CA ASP A 176 -23.07 9.74 2.68
C ASP A 176 -21.87 8.88 2.26
N ASP A 177 -21.81 8.52 0.97
CA ASP A 177 -20.76 7.68 0.37
C ASP A 177 -19.33 8.11 0.74
N PRO A 178 -18.95 9.41 0.67
CA PRO A 178 -17.65 9.87 1.13
C PRO A 178 -17.40 9.62 2.62
N ALA A 179 -18.32 10.03 3.50
CA ALA A 179 -18.16 9.85 4.94
C ALA A 179 -18.18 8.37 5.37
N GLN A 180 -18.93 7.52 4.66
CA GLN A 180 -18.93 6.07 4.84
C GLN A 180 -17.53 5.49 4.56
N ARG A 181 -16.88 5.92 3.47
CA ARG A 181 -15.51 5.50 3.12
C ARG A 181 -14.49 5.98 4.15
N SER A 182 -14.62 7.22 4.65
CA SER A 182 -13.81 7.74 5.75
C SER A 182 -13.95 6.87 7.00
N LEU A 183 -15.18 6.62 7.49
CA LEU A 183 -15.45 5.79 8.67
C LEU A 183 -14.95 4.35 8.51
N ASN A 184 -14.98 3.79 7.30
CA ASN A 184 -14.47 2.45 7.04
C ASN A 184 -12.96 2.32 7.28
N GLY A 185 -12.18 3.41 7.28
CA GLY A 185 -10.75 3.39 7.63
C GLY A 185 -10.47 2.81 9.02
N PRO A 186 -10.84 3.52 10.11
CA PRO A 186 -10.65 3.02 11.47
C PRO A 186 -11.46 1.73 11.72
N ARG A 187 -12.72 1.64 11.25
CA ARG A 187 -13.55 0.42 11.39
C ARG A 187 -12.88 -0.85 10.86
N VAL A 188 -12.24 -0.78 9.69
CA VAL A 188 -11.48 -1.92 9.13
C VAL A 188 -10.20 -2.16 9.92
N THR A 189 -9.56 -1.10 10.40
CA THR A 189 -8.27 -1.19 11.09
C THR A 189 -8.40 -1.84 12.46
N ASP A 190 -9.36 -1.40 13.27
CA ASP A 190 -9.66 -1.99 14.58
C ASP A 190 -10.19 -3.42 14.45
N MET A 191 -11.05 -3.68 13.46
CA MET A 191 -11.52 -5.04 13.19
C MET A 191 -10.42 -5.98 12.66
N ILE A 192 -9.29 -5.48 12.14
CA ILE A 192 -8.11 -6.31 11.88
C ILE A 192 -7.42 -6.70 13.20
N LEU A 193 -7.21 -5.74 14.11
CA LEU A 193 -6.60 -5.98 15.41
C LEU A 193 -7.44 -6.94 16.26
N ASN A 194 -8.76 -6.78 16.25
CA ASN A 194 -9.71 -7.65 16.97
C ASN A 194 -9.90 -9.05 16.31
N LEU A 195 -9.33 -9.30 15.12
CA LEU A 195 -9.43 -10.57 14.40
C LEU A 195 -8.10 -11.34 14.29
N VAL A 196 -7.01 -10.84 14.87
CA VAL A 196 -5.74 -11.58 15.02
C VAL A 196 -5.58 -12.15 16.44
N PRO A 197 -4.98 -13.34 16.60
CA PRO A 197 -4.82 -13.99 17.91
C PRO A 197 -3.68 -13.42 18.75
N ASP A 198 -2.61 -12.91 18.12
CA ASP A 198 -1.58 -12.10 18.78
C ASP A 198 -1.25 -10.88 17.92
N VAL A 199 -1.33 -9.71 18.54
CA VAL A 199 -1.08 -8.41 17.90
C VAL A 199 0.41 -8.15 17.72
N ALA A 200 1.28 -8.61 18.63
CA ALA A 200 2.72 -8.38 18.53
C ALA A 200 3.31 -9.15 17.33
N THR A 201 3.00 -10.43 17.21
CA THR A 201 3.37 -11.27 16.07
C THR A 201 2.82 -10.73 14.75
N PHE A 202 1.54 -10.33 14.73
CA PHE A 202 0.94 -9.70 13.57
C PHE A 202 1.67 -8.41 13.15
N ARG A 203 2.03 -7.54 14.10
CA ARG A 203 2.81 -6.31 13.82
C ARG A 203 4.18 -6.63 13.24
N THR A 204 4.95 -7.53 13.84
CA THR A 204 6.29 -7.90 13.34
C THR A 204 6.23 -8.54 11.96
N ALA A 205 5.28 -9.45 11.72
CA ALA A 205 5.05 -10.03 10.40
C ALA A 205 4.60 -8.97 9.38
N LEU A 206 3.73 -8.03 9.75
CA LEU A 206 3.26 -6.99 8.83
C LEU A 206 4.33 -5.94 8.53
N ARG A 207 5.16 -5.53 9.51
CA ARG A 207 6.37 -4.71 9.27
C ARG A 207 7.26 -5.40 8.22
N THR A 208 7.48 -6.71 8.36
CA THR A 208 8.24 -7.55 7.41
C THR A 208 7.65 -7.57 6.00
N ILE A 209 6.36 -7.91 5.87
CA ILE A 209 5.67 -7.99 4.57
C ILE A 209 5.58 -6.62 3.90
N ARG A 210 5.37 -5.52 4.65
CA ARG A 210 5.40 -4.16 4.10
C ARG A 210 6.79 -3.76 3.60
N LEU A 211 7.85 -4.05 4.35
CA LEU A 211 9.24 -3.78 3.92
C LEU A 211 9.57 -4.56 2.64
N TRP A 212 9.28 -5.86 2.62
CA TRP A 212 9.44 -6.70 1.43
C TRP A 212 8.67 -6.13 0.22
N ALA A 213 7.35 -5.90 0.35
CA ALA A 213 6.53 -5.42 -0.76
C ALA A 213 6.99 -4.04 -1.29
N LYS A 214 7.47 -3.14 -0.42
CA LYS A 214 8.10 -1.87 -0.83
C LYS A 214 9.43 -2.11 -1.57
N LYS A 215 10.36 -2.89 -1.01
CA LYS A 215 11.67 -3.18 -1.64
C LYS A 215 11.55 -3.91 -2.97
N ARG A 216 10.54 -4.76 -3.13
CA ARG A 216 10.24 -5.53 -4.36
C ARG A 216 9.35 -4.79 -5.37
N GLY A 217 8.92 -3.55 -5.09
CA GLY A 217 8.18 -2.71 -6.03
C GLY A 217 6.73 -3.15 -6.27
N ILE A 218 6.08 -3.76 -5.28
CA ILE A 218 4.72 -4.32 -5.37
C ILE A 218 3.77 -3.75 -4.29
N TYR A 219 3.97 -2.48 -3.90
CA TYR A 219 3.18 -1.77 -2.89
C TYR A 219 2.59 -0.48 -3.48
N SER A 220 1.46 -0.56 -4.19
CA SER A 220 0.67 0.61 -4.63
C SER A 220 -0.71 0.19 -5.14
N ASN A 221 -1.79 0.55 -4.44
CA ASN A 221 -3.16 0.30 -4.91
C ASN A 221 -3.52 1.13 -6.15
N VAL A 222 -2.92 2.32 -6.32
CA VAL A 222 -3.15 3.18 -7.48
C VAL A 222 -2.68 2.49 -8.76
N LEU A 223 -1.50 1.86 -8.71
CA LEU A 223 -0.86 1.18 -9.84
C LEU A 223 -1.30 -0.29 -10.02
N GLY A 224 -2.30 -0.74 -9.24
CA GLY A 224 -2.84 -2.10 -9.36
C GLY A 224 -2.07 -3.19 -8.62
N PHE A 225 -1.27 -2.86 -7.61
CA PHE A 225 -0.70 -3.80 -6.65
C PHE A 225 -1.48 -3.75 -5.31
N PRO A 226 -1.29 -4.70 -4.37
CA PRO A 226 -1.94 -4.60 -3.06
C PRO A 226 -1.45 -3.36 -2.27
N GLY A 227 -2.38 -2.62 -1.68
CA GLY A 227 -2.10 -1.50 -0.77
C GLY A 227 -1.88 -1.94 0.68
N GLY A 228 -1.60 -0.98 1.57
CA GLY A 228 -1.30 -1.26 2.99
C GLY A 228 -2.36 -2.10 3.71
N VAL A 229 -3.65 -1.76 3.56
CA VAL A 229 -4.77 -2.52 4.14
C VAL A 229 -4.84 -3.94 3.54
N ALA A 230 -4.59 -4.12 2.25
CA ALA A 230 -4.58 -5.45 1.64
C ALA A 230 -3.45 -6.33 2.19
N TRP A 231 -2.24 -5.79 2.38
CA TRP A 231 -1.14 -6.50 3.04
C TRP A 231 -1.43 -6.82 4.51
N ALA A 232 -2.13 -5.93 5.22
CA ALA A 232 -2.60 -6.19 6.59
C ALA A 232 -3.62 -7.34 6.63
N LEU A 233 -4.64 -7.33 5.77
CA LEU A 233 -5.66 -8.38 5.67
C LEU A 233 -5.04 -9.75 5.30
N LEU A 234 -4.08 -9.77 4.37
CA LEU A 234 -3.33 -10.99 4.01
C LEU A 234 -2.53 -11.50 5.22
N THR A 235 -1.79 -10.64 5.92
CA THR A 235 -0.97 -11.04 7.07
C THR A 235 -1.82 -11.53 8.25
N ALA A 236 -2.90 -10.83 8.56
CA ALA A 236 -3.86 -11.21 9.60
C ALA A 236 -4.47 -12.59 9.34
N ARG A 237 -4.75 -12.94 8.07
CA ARG A 237 -5.30 -14.25 7.73
C ARG A 237 -4.31 -15.38 7.99
N ILE A 238 -3.01 -15.18 7.78
CA ILE A 238 -1.99 -16.18 8.15
C ILE A 238 -1.91 -16.33 9.68
N CYS A 239 -2.03 -15.23 10.44
CA CYS A 239 -2.08 -15.28 11.90
C CYS A 239 -3.29 -16.10 12.40
N GLN A 240 -4.47 -15.97 11.78
CA GLN A 240 -5.64 -16.82 12.09
C GLN A 240 -5.40 -18.32 11.80
N LEU A 241 -4.57 -18.65 10.79
CA LEU A 241 -4.28 -20.03 10.40
C LEU A 241 -3.19 -20.69 11.27
N TYR A 242 -2.38 -19.89 11.98
CA TYR A 242 -1.28 -20.33 12.85
C TYR A 242 -1.24 -19.49 14.13
N PRO A 243 -2.27 -19.59 15.01
CA PRO A 243 -2.53 -18.61 16.06
C PRO A 243 -1.51 -18.55 17.20
N THR A 244 -0.60 -19.53 17.26
CA THR A 244 0.42 -19.69 18.30
C THR A 244 1.84 -19.51 17.75
N ALA A 245 2.01 -19.27 16.45
CA ALA A 245 3.31 -19.32 15.78
C ALA A 245 4.06 -17.98 15.83
N ALA A 246 5.40 -18.04 15.89
CA ALA A 246 6.26 -16.85 16.00
C ALA A 246 6.35 -16.04 14.67
N PRO A 247 6.81 -14.77 14.70
CA PRO A 247 6.88 -13.91 13.50
C PRO A 247 7.57 -14.54 12.29
N ALA A 248 8.73 -15.19 12.49
CA ALA A 248 9.45 -15.88 11.43
C ALA A 248 8.62 -17.00 10.78
N THR A 249 7.87 -17.75 11.58
CA THR A 249 6.98 -18.81 11.11
C THR A 249 5.81 -18.22 10.32
N ILE A 250 5.17 -17.14 10.79
CA ILE A 250 4.09 -16.45 10.06
C ILE A 250 4.58 -15.97 8.69
N VAL A 251 5.74 -15.32 8.63
CA VAL A 251 6.34 -14.85 7.36
C VAL A 251 6.70 -16.04 6.45
N GLY A 252 7.26 -17.11 7.01
CA GLY A 252 7.56 -18.35 6.28
C GLY A 252 6.34 -19.09 5.72
N LYS A 253 5.17 -18.99 6.38
CA LYS A 253 3.90 -19.55 5.88
C LYS A 253 3.18 -18.63 4.89
N PHE A 254 3.39 -17.31 4.97
CA PHE A 254 2.73 -16.32 4.12
C PHE A 254 2.97 -16.57 2.62
N PHE A 255 4.23 -16.68 2.20
CA PHE A 255 4.60 -16.81 0.79
C PHE A 255 4.12 -18.10 0.11
N PRO A 256 4.33 -19.32 0.66
CA PRO A 256 3.83 -20.54 0.01
C PRO A 256 2.31 -20.56 -0.06
N ILE A 257 1.61 -20.10 0.98
CA ILE A 257 0.14 -20.07 0.99
C ILE A 257 -0.39 -19.14 -0.10
N TYR A 258 0.13 -17.90 -0.25
CA TYR A 258 -0.38 -16.98 -1.27
C TYR A 258 0.14 -17.22 -2.69
N TYR A 259 1.25 -17.94 -2.85
CA TYR A 259 1.67 -18.47 -4.15
C TYR A 259 0.74 -19.59 -4.65
N GLN A 260 0.35 -20.51 -3.76
CA GLN A 260 -0.51 -21.67 -4.06
C GLN A 260 -2.02 -21.37 -3.98
N TRP A 261 -2.41 -20.23 -3.41
CA TRP A 261 -3.82 -19.85 -3.21
C TRP A 261 -4.65 -19.91 -4.49
N GLY A 262 -5.87 -20.45 -4.37
CA GLY A 262 -6.81 -20.72 -5.46
C GLY A 262 -7.50 -19.47 -6.03
N TRP A 263 -6.76 -18.42 -6.32
CA TRP A 263 -7.27 -17.18 -6.92
C TRP A 263 -8.14 -17.47 -8.16
N PRO A 264 -9.35 -16.89 -8.29
CA PRO A 264 -9.87 -15.73 -7.55
C PRO A 264 -10.67 -16.06 -6.27
N GLN A 265 -10.46 -17.21 -5.60
CA GLN A 265 -11.05 -17.43 -4.26
C GLN A 265 -10.65 -16.29 -3.29
N PRO A 266 -11.60 -15.70 -2.55
CA PRO A 266 -11.35 -14.51 -1.75
C PRO A 266 -10.64 -14.80 -0.43
N VAL A 267 -9.76 -13.88 -0.02
CA VAL A 267 -9.21 -13.82 1.33
C VAL A 267 -10.17 -13.04 2.23
N ILE A 268 -10.65 -13.70 3.29
CA ILE A 268 -11.72 -13.22 4.17
C ILE A 268 -11.32 -13.47 5.63
N LEU A 269 -11.45 -12.45 6.51
CA LEU A 269 -11.11 -12.55 7.94
C LEU A 269 -12.29 -12.87 8.87
N LYS A 270 -13.53 -12.52 8.51
CA LYS A 270 -14.76 -12.95 9.21
C LYS A 270 -15.88 -13.20 8.20
N LYS A 271 -16.96 -13.88 8.60
CA LYS A 271 -18.12 -14.08 7.72
C LYS A 271 -18.64 -12.72 7.25
N ILE A 272 -18.85 -12.57 5.94
CA ILE A 272 -19.45 -11.35 5.37
C ILE A 272 -20.90 -11.24 5.88
N GLU A 273 -21.24 -10.07 6.41
CA GLU A 273 -22.54 -9.74 6.96
C GLU A 273 -23.28 -8.79 6.01
N SER A 274 -24.61 -8.93 5.92
CA SER A 274 -25.46 -8.05 5.10
C SER A 274 -25.69 -6.67 5.73
N GLY A 275 -25.24 -6.46 6.96
CA GLY A 275 -25.51 -5.26 7.77
C GLY A 275 -26.97 -5.15 8.24
N PRO A 276 -27.34 -4.01 8.85
CA PRO A 276 -28.69 -3.73 9.31
C PRO A 276 -29.71 -3.67 8.16
N SER A 277 -30.90 -4.25 8.34
CA SER A 277 -31.92 -4.37 7.29
C SER A 277 -32.48 -3.05 6.75
N ASN A 278 -32.19 -1.92 7.42
CA ASN A 278 -32.54 -0.56 6.97
C ASN A 278 -31.35 0.19 6.34
N MET A 279 -30.29 -0.52 5.94
CA MET A 279 -29.16 0.02 5.16
C MET A 279 -29.00 -0.77 3.85
N GLN A 280 -28.72 -0.05 2.76
CA GLN A 280 -28.58 -0.62 1.42
C GLN A 280 -27.21 -0.30 0.80
N PHE A 281 -26.15 -0.30 1.61
CA PHE A 281 -24.79 -0.19 1.10
C PHE A 281 -24.42 -1.41 0.25
N TRP A 282 -23.62 -1.18 -0.79
CA TRP A 282 -23.13 -2.25 -1.65
C TRP A 282 -22.09 -3.11 -0.92
N VAL A 283 -22.38 -4.40 -0.75
CA VAL A 283 -21.50 -5.39 -0.12
C VAL A 283 -20.96 -6.35 -1.17
N TRP A 284 -19.65 -6.60 -1.13
CA TRP A 284 -18.94 -7.44 -2.09
C TRP A 284 -19.55 -8.84 -2.22
N ASN A 285 -20.02 -9.19 -3.41
CA ASN A 285 -20.65 -10.48 -3.70
C ASN A 285 -20.53 -10.89 -5.19
N PRO A 286 -19.54 -11.71 -5.56
CA PRO A 286 -19.28 -12.12 -6.95
C PRO A 286 -20.32 -13.10 -7.52
N LYS A 287 -21.33 -13.51 -6.73
CA LYS A 287 -22.46 -14.31 -7.22
C LYS A 287 -23.58 -13.45 -7.83
N VAL A 288 -23.60 -12.14 -7.57
CA VAL A 288 -24.64 -11.21 -8.05
C VAL A 288 -24.08 -10.01 -8.81
N ASP A 289 -22.85 -9.57 -8.50
CA ASP A 289 -22.22 -8.45 -9.19
C ASP A 289 -21.09 -8.90 -10.12
N ARG A 290 -21.18 -8.51 -11.40
CA ARG A 290 -20.17 -8.83 -12.43
C ARG A 290 -18.83 -8.11 -12.19
N ARG A 291 -18.85 -6.95 -11.50
CA ARG A 291 -17.63 -6.21 -11.11
C ARG A 291 -16.83 -7.03 -10.11
N ASP A 292 -17.52 -7.58 -9.11
CA ASP A 292 -16.94 -8.44 -8.09
C ASP A 292 -16.44 -9.76 -8.64
N GLN A 293 -17.18 -10.33 -9.61
CA GLN A 293 -16.79 -11.53 -10.35
C GLN A 293 -15.49 -11.33 -11.15
N ALA A 294 -15.16 -10.10 -11.55
CA ALA A 294 -13.95 -9.77 -12.30
C ALA A 294 -12.69 -9.55 -11.42
N HIS A 295 -12.81 -9.50 -10.09
CA HIS A 295 -11.67 -9.29 -9.20
C HIS A 295 -10.70 -10.50 -9.24
N ARG A 296 -9.45 -10.25 -9.61
CA ARG A 296 -8.45 -11.32 -9.87
C ARG A 296 -7.83 -11.93 -8.61
N MET A 297 -7.57 -11.10 -7.59
CA MET A 297 -7.03 -11.52 -6.30
C MET A 297 -7.82 -10.86 -5.14
N PRO A 298 -9.11 -11.19 -4.93
CA PRO A 298 -9.95 -10.48 -4.00
C PRO A 298 -9.54 -10.66 -2.53
N VAL A 299 -9.26 -9.55 -1.85
CA VAL A 299 -8.96 -9.48 -0.42
C VAL A 299 -10.00 -8.57 0.22
N ILE A 300 -10.82 -9.11 1.14
CA ILE A 300 -12.08 -8.50 1.54
C ILE A 300 -11.98 -7.84 2.92
N THR A 301 -12.48 -6.60 3.02
CA THR A 301 -12.51 -5.86 4.30
C THR A 301 -13.54 -6.46 5.26
N PRO A 302 -13.21 -6.69 6.54
CA PRO A 302 -14.08 -7.39 7.48
C PRO A 302 -15.27 -6.54 7.96
N ALA A 303 -15.09 -5.22 8.11
CA ALA A 303 -16.15 -4.31 8.52
C ALA A 303 -17.19 -4.13 7.40
N TYR A 304 -18.47 -4.00 7.78
CA TYR A 304 -19.57 -3.66 6.86
C TYR A 304 -19.50 -2.18 6.43
N PRO A 305 -19.84 -1.84 5.17
CA PRO A 305 -20.00 -2.76 4.04
C PRO A 305 -18.64 -3.36 3.63
N SER A 306 -18.60 -4.69 3.49
CA SER A 306 -17.38 -5.39 3.06
C SER A 306 -17.08 -5.11 1.60
N MET A 307 -15.85 -4.68 1.29
CA MET A 307 -15.38 -4.31 -0.04
C MET A 307 -14.09 -5.03 -0.40
N CYS A 308 -13.77 -5.10 -1.69
CA CYS A 308 -12.51 -5.64 -2.19
C CYS A 308 -11.38 -4.60 -2.10
N ALA A 309 -10.41 -4.80 -1.20
CA ALA A 309 -9.22 -3.95 -1.02
C ALA A 309 -8.18 -4.07 -2.15
N THR A 310 -8.47 -4.89 -3.17
CA THR A 310 -7.55 -5.26 -4.27
C THR A 310 -8.23 -5.23 -5.65
N HIS A 311 -9.36 -4.49 -5.78
CA HIS A 311 -10.13 -4.37 -7.02
C HIS A 311 -9.32 -3.86 -8.23
N ASN A 312 -8.21 -3.14 -7.98
CA ASN A 312 -7.33 -2.59 -9.01
C ASN A 312 -6.33 -3.60 -9.64
N ILE A 313 -6.26 -4.86 -9.17
CA ILE A 313 -5.27 -5.85 -9.65
C ILE A 313 -5.57 -6.33 -11.08
N SER A 314 -4.61 -6.14 -11.98
CA SER A 314 -4.65 -6.54 -13.40
C SER A 314 -4.05 -7.95 -13.61
N ALA A 315 -4.09 -8.48 -14.84
CA ALA A 315 -3.46 -9.77 -15.13
C ALA A 315 -1.92 -9.68 -14.98
N SER A 316 -1.33 -8.57 -15.44
CA SER A 316 0.09 -8.26 -15.30
C SER A 316 0.51 -8.14 -13.84
N THR A 317 -0.20 -7.33 -13.03
CA THR A 317 0.20 -7.14 -11.62
C THR A 317 -0.03 -8.40 -10.79
N MET A 318 -1.07 -9.20 -11.07
CA MET A 318 -1.22 -10.56 -10.51
C MET A 318 -0.03 -11.47 -10.86
N SER A 319 0.39 -11.49 -12.13
CA SER A 319 1.57 -12.26 -12.60
C SER A 319 2.84 -11.86 -11.85
N ILE A 320 3.07 -10.55 -11.67
CA ILE A 320 4.22 -9.99 -10.95
C ILE A 320 4.18 -10.35 -9.46
N VAL A 321 3.04 -10.19 -8.79
CA VAL A 321 2.89 -10.59 -7.37
C VAL A 321 3.14 -12.09 -7.21
N LYS A 322 2.63 -12.96 -8.10
CA LYS A 322 2.91 -14.40 -8.03
C LYS A 322 4.39 -14.74 -8.28
N LYS A 323 5.10 -13.99 -9.17
CA LYS A 323 6.55 -14.13 -9.40
C LYS A 323 7.35 -13.76 -8.13
N GLU A 324 7.02 -12.65 -7.46
CA GLU A 324 7.71 -12.22 -6.24
C GLU A 324 7.36 -13.09 -5.02
N MET A 325 6.12 -13.58 -4.89
CA MET A 325 5.75 -14.57 -3.87
C MET A 325 6.59 -15.86 -4.01
N LEU A 326 6.85 -16.32 -5.24
CA LEU A 326 7.72 -17.48 -5.48
C LEU A 326 9.18 -17.21 -5.10
N ARG A 327 9.74 -16.04 -5.46
CA ARG A 327 11.09 -15.62 -5.02
C ARG A 327 11.18 -15.60 -3.49
N ALA A 328 10.19 -14.98 -2.84
CA ALA A 328 10.16 -14.84 -1.39
C ALA A 328 10.06 -16.20 -0.68
N MET A 329 9.17 -17.08 -1.13
CA MET A 329 9.03 -18.45 -0.63
C MET A 329 10.36 -19.21 -0.63
N GLN A 330 11.10 -19.16 -1.74
CA GLN A 330 12.41 -19.81 -1.89
C GLN A 330 13.44 -19.23 -0.91
N ILE A 331 13.48 -17.90 -0.76
CA ILE A 331 14.41 -17.24 0.17
C ILE A 331 14.08 -17.56 1.64
N THR A 332 12.79 -17.55 2.02
CA THR A 332 12.39 -17.90 3.39
C THR A 332 12.62 -19.37 3.73
N ASP A 333 12.52 -20.28 2.76
CA ASP A 333 12.81 -21.71 2.95
C ASP A 333 14.31 -21.91 3.28
N GLU A 334 15.23 -21.21 2.61
CA GLU A 334 16.66 -21.25 2.93
C GLU A 334 17.01 -20.56 4.27
N ILE A 335 16.38 -19.43 4.60
CA ILE A 335 16.59 -18.75 5.89
C ILE A 335 16.14 -19.66 7.06
N LEU A 336 14.96 -20.27 6.96
CA LEU A 336 14.40 -21.09 8.04
C LEU A 336 15.11 -22.44 8.23
N LYS A 337 15.89 -22.91 7.24
CA LYS A 337 16.83 -24.03 7.40
C LYS A 337 18.05 -23.66 8.26
N SER A 338 18.33 -22.37 8.44
CA SER A 338 19.52 -21.85 9.14
C SER A 338 19.13 -20.88 10.28
N PRO A 339 18.55 -21.36 11.39
CA PRO A 339 17.98 -20.47 12.43
C PRO A 339 18.97 -19.45 12.99
N GLY A 340 18.60 -18.17 12.91
CA GLY A 340 19.42 -17.02 13.28
C GLY A 340 20.18 -16.37 12.12
N SER A 341 20.01 -16.82 10.87
CA SER A 341 20.50 -16.11 9.68
C SER A 341 19.71 -14.81 9.41
N SER A 342 20.39 -13.82 8.81
CA SER A 342 19.77 -12.56 8.40
C SER A 342 18.76 -12.75 7.27
N TRP A 343 17.66 -12.02 7.36
CA TRP A 343 16.58 -11.90 6.39
C TRP A 343 16.88 -10.88 5.29
N GLY A 344 18.07 -10.25 5.28
CA GLY A 344 18.45 -9.21 4.30
C GLY A 344 18.22 -9.60 2.83
N ALA A 345 18.39 -10.88 2.48
CA ALA A 345 18.11 -11.41 1.14
C ALA A 345 16.63 -11.25 0.72
N LEU A 346 15.68 -11.32 1.66
CA LEU A 346 14.26 -11.07 1.38
C LEU A 346 14.04 -9.61 0.96
N PHE A 347 14.75 -8.68 1.61
CA PHE A 347 14.62 -7.23 1.48
C PHE A 347 15.50 -6.59 0.40
N GLU A 348 16.18 -7.37 -0.43
CA GLU A 348 16.91 -6.87 -1.62
C GLU A 348 15.99 -5.99 -2.49
N LYS A 349 16.43 -4.77 -2.80
CA LYS A 349 15.72 -3.86 -3.72
C LYS A 349 15.62 -4.48 -5.11
N VAL A 350 14.49 -4.29 -5.79
CA VAL A 350 14.33 -4.70 -7.20
C VAL A 350 15.11 -3.75 -8.13
N ASP A 351 16.04 -4.30 -8.91
CA ASP A 351 16.65 -3.60 -10.05
C ASP A 351 15.67 -3.66 -11.25
N PHE A 352 14.65 -2.81 -11.18
CA PHE A 352 13.57 -2.74 -12.16
C PHE A 352 14.10 -2.50 -13.59
N PHE A 353 15.06 -1.59 -13.74
CA PHE A 353 15.61 -1.22 -15.05
C PHE A 353 16.49 -2.33 -15.66
N SER A 354 16.97 -3.29 -14.86
CA SER A 354 17.56 -4.55 -15.36
C SER A 354 16.58 -5.67 -15.67
N LEU A 355 15.29 -5.59 -15.33
CA LEU A 355 14.33 -6.66 -15.61
C LEU A 355 13.99 -6.74 -17.11
N TYR A 356 13.59 -5.63 -17.72
CA TYR A 356 12.99 -5.60 -19.07
C TYR A 356 13.94 -5.06 -20.14
N LYS A 357 13.71 -5.43 -21.40
CA LYS A 357 14.49 -4.93 -22.55
C LYS A 357 13.87 -3.69 -23.18
N THR A 358 12.56 -3.55 -23.01
CA THR A 358 11.71 -2.50 -23.58
C THR A 358 10.83 -1.97 -22.45
N TYR A 359 10.67 -0.66 -22.44
CA TYR A 359 9.88 0.08 -21.47
C TYR A 359 8.93 1.01 -22.21
N VAL A 360 7.86 1.40 -21.52
CA VAL A 360 7.09 2.60 -21.83
C VAL A 360 7.43 3.63 -20.76
N HIS A 361 8.01 4.76 -21.16
CA HIS A 361 8.32 5.91 -20.33
C HIS A 361 7.20 6.93 -20.50
N VAL A 362 6.51 7.28 -19.42
CA VAL A 362 5.53 8.37 -19.39
C VAL A 362 6.17 9.57 -18.72
N VAL A 363 6.30 10.65 -19.47
CA VAL A 363 6.73 11.96 -19.00
C VAL A 363 5.47 12.75 -18.69
N ALA A 364 5.25 13.11 -17.42
CA ALA A 364 4.37 14.21 -17.06
C ALA A 364 5.25 15.43 -16.76
N SER A 365 4.96 16.60 -17.34
CA SER A 365 5.68 17.84 -17.08
C SER A 365 4.76 18.96 -16.60
N ALA A 366 5.32 19.92 -15.86
CA ALA A 366 4.68 21.20 -15.56
C ALA A 366 5.69 22.36 -15.54
N SER A 367 5.24 23.58 -15.87
CA SER A 367 5.98 24.83 -15.71
C SER A 367 6.14 25.27 -14.24
N THR A 368 5.22 24.85 -13.37
CA THR A 368 5.19 25.22 -11.95
C THR A 368 5.27 24.00 -11.03
N SER A 369 5.88 24.17 -9.85
CA SER A 369 5.98 23.11 -8.84
C SER A 369 4.60 22.70 -8.31
N GLU A 370 3.69 23.67 -8.14
CA GLU A 370 2.31 23.45 -7.68
C GLU A 370 1.50 22.70 -8.74
N GLY A 371 1.61 23.09 -10.01
CA GLY A 371 1.03 22.36 -11.14
C GLY A 371 1.55 20.92 -11.19
N MET A 372 2.85 20.71 -11.01
CA MET A 372 3.44 19.36 -11.00
C MET A 372 2.90 18.48 -9.85
N LYS A 373 2.65 19.06 -8.66
CA LYS A 373 2.17 18.33 -7.47
C LYS A 373 0.83 17.64 -7.75
N ASP A 374 -0.16 18.37 -8.26
CA ASP A 374 -1.45 17.80 -8.62
C ASP A 374 -1.41 17.00 -9.94
N TRP A 375 -0.73 17.52 -10.97
CA TRP A 375 -0.69 16.89 -12.30
C TRP A 375 -0.04 15.50 -12.27
N SER A 376 1.06 15.35 -11.52
CA SER A 376 1.72 14.04 -11.36
C SER A 376 0.81 13.01 -10.68
N GLY A 377 0.06 13.40 -9.64
CA GLY A 377 -0.89 12.51 -8.97
C GLY A 377 -2.07 12.12 -9.87
N MET A 378 -2.55 13.06 -10.70
CA MET A 378 -3.56 12.78 -11.72
C MET A 378 -3.02 11.75 -12.73
N VAL A 379 -1.84 11.99 -13.33
CA VAL A 379 -1.25 11.07 -14.32
C VAL A 379 -0.98 9.70 -13.71
N GLU A 380 -0.44 9.62 -12.48
CA GLU A 380 -0.23 8.34 -11.78
C GLU A 380 -1.54 7.55 -11.62
N SER A 381 -2.66 8.23 -11.31
CA SER A 381 -3.99 7.60 -11.20
C SER A 381 -4.47 6.93 -12.49
N ARG A 382 -3.94 7.35 -13.66
CA ARG A 382 -4.26 6.79 -14.98
C ARG A 382 -3.28 5.69 -15.42
N ILE A 383 -2.09 5.57 -14.83
CA ILE A 383 -1.08 4.57 -15.25
C ILE A 383 -1.65 3.15 -15.21
N ARG A 384 -2.51 2.82 -14.23
CA ARG A 384 -3.20 1.53 -14.17
C ARG A 384 -4.09 1.24 -15.39
N THR A 385 -4.77 2.25 -15.94
CA THR A 385 -5.58 2.05 -17.16
C THR A 385 -4.70 1.85 -18.40
N LEU A 386 -3.55 2.51 -18.45
CA LEU A 386 -2.53 2.24 -19.49
C LEU A 386 -1.96 0.82 -19.37
N VAL A 387 -1.67 0.33 -18.15
CA VAL A 387 -1.25 -1.07 -17.90
C VAL A 387 -2.34 -2.05 -18.37
N GLN A 388 -3.61 -1.73 -18.14
CA GLN A 388 -4.75 -2.55 -18.61
C GLN A 388 -4.87 -2.56 -20.14
N ASP A 389 -4.60 -1.45 -20.83
CA ASP A 389 -4.61 -1.42 -22.30
C ASP A 389 -3.38 -2.12 -22.89
N LEU A 390 -2.21 -1.97 -22.27
CA LEU A 390 -0.97 -2.65 -22.66
C LEU A 390 -1.04 -4.18 -22.46
N GLU A 391 -1.68 -4.69 -21.41
CA GLU A 391 -1.83 -6.13 -21.19
C GLU A 391 -2.87 -6.79 -22.12
N ASN A 392 -3.65 -6.00 -22.86
CA ASN A 392 -4.54 -6.45 -23.93
C ASN A 392 -3.97 -6.13 -25.34
N THR A 393 -2.72 -5.67 -25.44
CA THR A 393 -2.05 -5.39 -26.72
C THR A 393 -1.26 -6.62 -27.20
N ASP A 394 -1.44 -7.01 -28.47
CA ASP A 394 -0.80 -8.19 -29.05
C ASP A 394 0.71 -8.29 -28.79
N ASN A 395 1.19 -9.51 -28.53
CA ASN A 395 2.58 -9.85 -28.18
C ASN A 395 3.06 -9.39 -26.78
N ILE A 396 2.29 -8.60 -26.02
CA ILE A 396 2.67 -8.19 -24.65
C ILE A 396 2.17 -9.24 -23.64
N LEU A 397 3.09 -9.85 -22.89
CA LEU A 397 2.79 -10.88 -21.87
C LEU A 397 2.58 -10.31 -20.47
N THR A 398 3.21 -9.18 -20.15
CA THR A 398 3.11 -8.50 -18.85
C THR A 398 3.56 -7.06 -19.00
N ALA A 399 2.74 -6.11 -18.55
CA ALA A 399 3.08 -4.71 -18.38
C ALA A 399 3.32 -4.42 -16.88
N HIS A 400 4.57 -4.16 -16.49
CA HIS A 400 4.98 -3.95 -15.09
C HIS A 400 5.17 -2.45 -14.80
N PRO A 401 4.20 -1.76 -14.17
CA PRO A 401 4.42 -0.37 -13.74
C PRO A 401 5.44 -0.32 -12.60
N LEU A 402 6.44 0.55 -12.72
CA LEU A 402 7.31 0.94 -11.62
C LEU A 402 6.45 1.58 -10.53
N VAL A 403 6.64 1.16 -9.27
CA VAL A 403 6.00 1.81 -8.13
C VAL A 403 6.70 3.13 -7.83
N GLY A 404 5.93 4.23 -7.95
CA GLY A 404 6.43 5.60 -7.92
C GLY A 404 7.03 6.05 -9.26
N GLY A 405 7.30 7.35 -9.37
CA GLY A 405 7.95 7.96 -10.53
C GLY A 405 9.16 8.81 -10.12
N ILE A 406 10.11 8.98 -11.03
CA ILE A 406 11.32 9.79 -10.83
C ILE A 406 10.96 11.27 -11.06
N SER A 407 11.03 12.09 -10.01
CA SER A 407 10.88 13.54 -10.11
C SER A 407 12.21 14.15 -10.56
N ASN A 408 12.20 15.05 -11.54
CA ASN A 408 13.36 15.87 -11.92
C ASN A 408 12.93 17.34 -12.12
N VAL A 409 13.85 18.28 -11.92
CA VAL A 409 13.70 19.69 -12.30
C VAL A 409 14.83 20.03 -13.27
N PHE A 410 14.50 20.64 -14.40
CA PHE A 410 15.45 21.00 -15.45
C PHE A 410 15.53 22.52 -15.62
N TYR A 411 16.75 23.02 -15.86
CA TYR A 411 17.06 24.45 -15.94
C TYR A 411 17.31 24.84 -17.39
N CYS A 412 16.28 25.40 -18.03
CA CYS A 412 16.25 25.63 -19.48
C CYS A 412 16.53 27.10 -19.81
N LEU A 413 17.58 27.34 -20.60
CA LEU A 413 18.05 28.65 -21.06
C LEU A 413 17.36 29.11 -22.36
N THR A 414 16.81 28.17 -23.15
CA THR A 414 16.10 28.47 -24.40
C THR A 414 14.69 27.86 -24.39
N GLU A 415 13.82 28.31 -25.31
CA GLU A 415 12.49 27.73 -25.48
C GLU A 415 12.54 26.33 -26.12
N GLU A 416 13.57 26.08 -26.94
CA GLU A 416 13.88 24.73 -27.46
C GLU A 416 14.22 23.76 -26.31
N GLU A 417 15.00 24.19 -25.32
CA GLU A 417 15.28 23.38 -24.13
C GLU A 417 14.03 23.19 -23.24
N GLN A 418 13.13 24.17 -23.16
CA GLN A 418 11.86 24.04 -22.44
C GLN A 418 10.95 23.00 -23.11
N ALA A 419 10.85 23.03 -24.44
CA ALA A 419 10.12 22.05 -25.23
C ALA A 419 10.76 20.65 -25.13
N ALA A 420 12.09 20.55 -25.19
CA ALA A 420 12.79 19.29 -24.99
C ALA A 420 12.57 18.73 -23.56
N ALA A 421 12.51 19.60 -22.53
CA ALA A 421 12.25 19.21 -21.15
C ALA A 421 10.82 18.69 -20.93
N SER A 422 9.82 19.38 -21.48
CA SER A 422 8.41 18.94 -21.34
C SER A 422 8.16 17.62 -22.07
N GLN A 423 8.85 17.39 -23.19
CA GLN A 423 8.76 16.15 -23.97
C GLN A 423 9.67 15.02 -23.48
N GLY A 424 10.67 15.31 -22.64
CA GLY A 424 11.67 14.35 -22.14
C GLY A 424 12.78 13.99 -23.12
N GLU A 425 13.06 14.83 -24.14
CA GLU A 425 14.12 14.63 -25.14
C GLU A 425 15.36 15.49 -24.86
N LEU A 426 15.76 15.54 -23.59
CA LEU A 426 16.87 16.36 -23.14
C LEU A 426 18.23 15.79 -23.54
N THR A 427 19.15 16.69 -23.91
CA THR A 427 20.56 16.34 -24.07
C THR A 427 21.16 16.02 -22.70
N PRO A 428 22.21 15.16 -22.63
CA PRO A 428 22.92 14.90 -21.37
C PRO A 428 23.50 16.14 -20.70
N GLU A 429 23.67 17.25 -21.41
CA GLU A 429 24.09 18.53 -20.82
C GLU A 429 22.97 19.14 -19.98
N VAL A 430 21.80 19.41 -20.57
CA VAL A 430 20.65 20.02 -19.88
C VAL A 430 20.14 19.13 -18.74
N MET A 431 20.26 17.80 -18.90
CA MET A 431 19.93 16.83 -17.84
C MET A 431 20.80 16.92 -16.59
N ASN A 432 22.06 17.35 -16.71
CA ASN A 432 23.01 17.43 -15.59
C ASN A 432 23.25 18.85 -15.09
N ARG A 433 22.73 19.86 -15.82
CA ARG A 433 22.79 21.29 -15.47
C ARG A 433 21.99 21.56 -14.20
N LYS A 434 22.59 22.31 -13.28
CA LYS A 434 22.02 22.68 -11.98
C LYS A 434 21.62 24.16 -11.93
N GLU A 435 21.15 24.60 -10.76
CA GLU A 435 20.78 25.99 -10.50
C GLU A 435 22.01 26.91 -10.47
N GLU A 436 23.15 26.42 -9.98
CA GLU A 436 24.43 27.16 -9.96
C GLU A 436 24.97 27.40 -11.38
N ASP A 437 24.73 26.47 -12.32
CA ASP A 437 25.18 26.59 -13.72
C ASP A 437 24.39 27.65 -14.52
N VAL A 438 23.25 28.12 -14.00
CA VAL A 438 22.38 29.14 -14.61
C VAL A 438 22.33 30.45 -13.82
N GLU A 439 23.12 30.58 -12.76
CA GLU A 439 23.19 31.83 -11.98
C GLU A 439 23.59 33.02 -12.88
N GLY A 440 22.87 34.13 -12.74
CA GLY A 440 23.06 35.34 -13.56
C GLY A 440 22.56 35.26 -15.01
N LYS A 441 21.89 34.18 -15.42
CA LYS A 441 21.25 34.03 -16.74
C LYS A 441 19.73 34.10 -16.62
N ASP A 442 19.04 34.45 -17.71
CA ASP A 442 17.61 34.22 -17.82
C ASP A 442 17.36 32.72 -18.09
N TYR A 443 16.45 32.10 -17.35
CA TYR A 443 16.16 30.68 -17.43
C TYR A 443 14.76 30.35 -16.87
N LYS A 444 14.15 29.27 -17.36
CA LYS A 444 12.89 28.73 -16.80
C LYS A 444 13.12 27.34 -16.21
N LYS A 445 12.43 27.01 -15.10
CA LYS A 445 12.42 25.67 -14.49
C LYS A 445 11.31 24.84 -15.11
N ILE A 446 11.62 23.65 -15.61
CA ILE A 446 10.62 22.66 -16.03
C ILE A 446 10.63 21.49 -15.05
N TYR A 447 9.51 21.25 -14.40
CA TYR A 447 9.30 20.16 -13.46
C TYR A 447 8.81 18.94 -14.23
N THR A 448 9.30 17.74 -13.90
CA THR A 448 8.83 16.49 -14.51
C THR A 448 8.64 15.37 -13.48
N LYS A 449 7.66 14.50 -13.73
CA LYS A 449 7.48 13.20 -13.09
C LYS A 449 7.52 12.11 -14.15
N ASN A 450 8.46 11.20 -14.01
CA ASN A 450 8.79 10.18 -15.00
C ASN A 450 8.35 8.80 -14.48
N PHE A 451 7.31 8.24 -15.07
CA PHE A 451 6.82 6.89 -14.76
C PHE A 451 7.32 5.90 -15.82
N PHE A 452 7.51 4.63 -15.43
CA PHE A 452 8.03 3.60 -16.33
C PHE A 452 7.20 2.32 -16.23
N ILE A 453 6.90 1.70 -17.36
CA ILE A 453 6.23 0.41 -17.45
C ILE A 453 7.15 -0.56 -18.22
N GLY A 454 7.67 -1.58 -17.53
CA GLY A 454 8.51 -2.61 -18.14
C GLY A 454 7.67 -3.62 -18.92
N LEU A 455 8.06 -3.92 -20.17
CA LEU A 455 7.32 -4.84 -21.04
C LEU A 455 8.02 -6.22 -21.11
N GLU A 456 7.32 -7.25 -20.64
CA GLU A 456 7.61 -8.63 -21.06
C GLU A 456 6.86 -8.88 -22.37
N ILE A 457 7.60 -9.13 -23.45
CA ILE A 457 7.08 -9.34 -24.80
C ILE A 457 7.37 -10.80 -25.18
N GLU A 458 6.51 -11.44 -25.96
CA GLU A 458 6.68 -12.83 -26.42
C GLU A 458 8.05 -13.11 -27.08
N LYS A 459 8.35 -14.39 -27.36
CA LYS A 459 9.53 -14.81 -28.16
C LYS A 459 9.20 -14.70 -29.65
N LYS A 460 10.21 -14.55 -30.52
CA LYS A 460 9.91 -14.37 -31.96
C LYS A 460 9.33 -15.68 -32.52
N PRO A 461 8.26 -15.65 -33.33
CA PRO A 461 7.96 -16.78 -34.21
C PRO A 461 9.16 -16.99 -35.14
N LYS A 462 9.33 -18.22 -35.64
CA LYS A 462 10.54 -18.59 -36.40
C LYS A 462 10.63 -17.88 -37.75
N ASP A 463 9.51 -17.39 -38.28
CA ASP A 463 9.31 -16.95 -39.66
C ASP A 463 9.79 -15.52 -39.94
N GLY A 464 10.83 -15.08 -39.21
CA GLY A 464 11.61 -13.87 -39.48
C GLY A 464 10.94 -12.52 -39.17
N GLN A 465 9.60 -12.44 -39.20
CA GLN A 465 8.85 -11.19 -39.25
C GLN A 465 9.29 -10.12 -38.21
N SER A 466 9.33 -8.89 -38.70
CA SER A 466 9.56 -7.67 -37.94
C SER A 466 8.39 -7.42 -36.98
N ARG A 467 8.68 -7.09 -35.72
CA ARG A 467 7.62 -6.71 -34.77
C ARG A 467 7.30 -5.24 -34.88
N VAL A 468 6.02 -4.93 -34.80
CA VAL A 468 5.51 -3.59 -34.53
C VAL A 468 4.57 -3.73 -33.33
N LEU A 469 4.95 -3.18 -32.18
CA LEU A 469 4.00 -2.99 -31.08
C LEU A 469 3.25 -1.70 -31.37
N ASN A 470 1.99 -1.79 -31.79
CA ASN A 470 1.19 -0.61 -32.07
C ASN A 470 0.68 0.01 -30.76
N LEU A 471 1.51 0.87 -30.17
CA LEU A 471 1.20 1.58 -28.93
C LEU A 471 0.37 2.86 -29.16
N PHE A 472 0.06 3.24 -30.40
CA PHE A 472 -0.66 4.48 -30.72
C PHE A 472 -2.01 4.57 -30.00
N TYR A 473 -2.82 3.51 -30.05
CA TYR A 473 -4.16 3.52 -29.44
C TYR A 473 -4.11 3.60 -27.90
N PRO A 474 -3.35 2.74 -27.16
CA PRO A 474 -3.14 2.92 -25.72
C PRO A 474 -2.60 4.31 -25.36
N SER A 475 -1.66 4.84 -26.12
CA SER A 475 -1.06 6.16 -25.87
C SER A 475 -2.06 7.29 -26.04
N LYS A 476 -2.75 7.36 -27.19
CA LYS A 476 -3.76 8.38 -27.48
C LYS A 476 -4.90 8.35 -26.47
N ARG A 477 -5.37 7.16 -26.08
CA ARG A 477 -6.42 7.00 -25.08
C ARG A 477 -5.96 7.41 -23.67
N PHE A 478 -4.72 7.08 -23.29
CA PHE A 478 -4.14 7.47 -22.01
C PHE A 478 -3.96 8.99 -21.91
N CYS A 479 -3.32 9.63 -22.90
CA CYS A 479 -3.12 11.08 -22.92
C CYS A 479 -4.48 11.82 -22.88
N ALA A 480 -5.45 11.44 -23.71
CA ALA A 480 -6.78 12.04 -23.68
C ALA A 480 -7.49 11.88 -22.31
N ALA A 481 -7.39 10.72 -21.67
CA ALA A 481 -7.95 10.49 -20.33
C ALA A 481 -7.23 11.24 -19.19
N CYS A 482 -6.05 11.80 -19.47
CA CYS A 482 -5.33 12.72 -18.60
C CYS A 482 -5.72 14.18 -18.87
N GLN A 483 -5.77 14.58 -20.15
CA GLN A 483 -6.09 15.93 -20.60
C GLN A 483 -7.56 16.34 -20.33
N GLN A 484 -8.46 15.37 -20.13
CA GLN A 484 -9.84 15.57 -19.68
C GLN A 484 -10.00 15.99 -18.20
N TRP A 485 -8.92 16.31 -17.49
CA TRP A 485 -8.96 16.73 -16.09
C TRP A 485 -9.22 18.24 -15.95
N GLU A 486 -10.15 18.63 -15.06
CA GLU A 486 -10.62 20.02 -14.90
C GLU A 486 -9.56 21.10 -14.63
N LYS A 487 -8.35 20.72 -14.19
CA LYS A 487 -7.23 21.65 -13.95
C LYS A 487 -6.11 21.54 -15.00
N TYR A 488 -6.26 20.74 -16.04
CA TYR A 488 -5.26 20.63 -17.10
C TYR A 488 -5.16 21.97 -17.85
N ASN A 489 -3.94 22.51 -17.91
CA ASN A 489 -3.61 23.70 -18.69
C ASN A 489 -2.55 23.30 -19.72
N GLU A 490 -2.89 23.32 -21.02
CA GLU A 490 -2.01 22.86 -22.09
C GLU A 490 -0.78 23.75 -22.34
N MET A 491 -0.82 25.03 -21.93
CA MET A 491 0.36 25.90 -21.95
C MET A 491 1.38 25.53 -20.87
N GLU A 492 0.93 24.93 -19.77
CA GLU A 492 1.74 24.72 -18.57
C GLU A 492 2.05 23.25 -18.27
N MET A 493 1.21 22.33 -18.73
CA MET A 493 1.23 20.90 -18.39
C MET A 493 1.28 20.04 -19.65
N SER A 494 2.10 19.00 -19.64
CA SER A 494 2.10 17.99 -20.71
C SER A 494 2.12 16.56 -20.16
N VAL A 495 1.61 15.61 -20.95
CA VAL A 495 1.79 14.18 -20.69
C VAL A 495 2.06 13.44 -21.99
N ILE A 496 3.26 12.84 -22.09
CA ILE A 496 3.76 12.19 -23.30
C ILE A 496 4.23 10.78 -22.97
N LEU A 497 3.98 9.85 -23.89
CA LEU A 497 4.33 8.44 -23.77
C LEU A 497 5.39 8.09 -24.82
N ARG A 498 6.60 7.76 -24.37
CA ARG A 498 7.74 7.34 -25.22
C ARG A 498 8.09 5.87 -24.92
N PRO A 499 7.91 4.93 -25.85
CA PRO A 499 8.49 3.60 -25.71
C PRO A 499 10.01 3.64 -25.95
N ALA A 500 10.78 3.04 -25.04
CA ALA A 500 12.24 3.06 -25.03
C ALA A 500 12.82 1.64 -24.93
N LYS A 501 14.00 1.39 -25.51
CA LYS A 501 14.81 0.20 -25.14
C LYS A 501 15.59 0.53 -23.87
N ARG A 502 16.11 -0.49 -23.17
CA ARG A 502 16.98 -0.28 -22.00
C ARG A 502 18.22 0.57 -22.31
N SER A 503 18.74 0.49 -23.54
CA SER A 503 19.85 1.32 -24.04
C SER A 503 19.49 2.80 -24.18
N ASP A 504 18.20 3.10 -24.29
CA ASP A 504 17.65 4.40 -24.64
C ASP A 504 17.03 5.08 -23.38
N LEU A 505 17.21 4.48 -22.20
CA LEU A 505 16.70 4.99 -20.92
C LEU A 505 17.58 6.14 -20.40
N PRO A 506 16.99 7.23 -19.84
CA PRO A 506 17.74 8.35 -19.30
C PRO A 506 18.73 7.96 -18.19
N PRO A 507 19.93 8.57 -18.10
CA PRO A 507 20.95 8.25 -17.08
C PRO A 507 20.46 8.25 -15.63
N TYR A 508 19.49 9.10 -15.25
CA TYR A 508 18.91 9.13 -13.90
C TYR A 508 18.19 7.82 -13.50
N CYS A 509 17.88 6.93 -14.45
CA CYS A 509 17.37 5.58 -14.16
C CYS A 509 18.44 4.66 -13.54
N PHE A 510 19.73 5.03 -13.63
CA PHE A 510 20.87 4.22 -13.22
C PHE A 510 21.84 5.00 -12.30
N PRO A 511 21.41 5.44 -11.10
CA PRO A 511 22.23 6.24 -10.19
C PRO A 511 23.49 5.51 -9.69
N GLU A 512 23.49 4.18 -9.67
CA GLU A 512 24.63 3.33 -9.33
C GLU A 512 25.47 2.94 -10.58
N GLY A 513 25.22 3.58 -11.72
CA GLY A 513 25.77 3.26 -13.04
C GLY A 513 24.98 2.17 -13.77
N VAL A 514 25.09 2.14 -15.10
CA VAL A 514 24.35 1.19 -15.95
C VAL A 514 24.77 -0.26 -15.64
N PRO A 515 23.86 -1.16 -15.21
CA PRO A 515 24.20 -2.53 -14.84
C PRO A 515 24.87 -3.30 -15.99
N LYS A 516 26.15 -3.63 -15.80
CA LYS A 516 26.95 -4.35 -16.80
C LYS A 516 26.27 -5.68 -17.14
N SER A 517 25.93 -5.85 -18.42
CA SER A 517 25.30 -7.08 -18.95
C SER A 517 26.06 -8.32 -18.47
N LYS A 518 25.41 -9.13 -17.63
CA LYS A 518 25.94 -10.43 -17.19
C LYS A 518 26.07 -11.33 -18.42
N LYS A 519 27.26 -11.32 -19.03
CA LYS A 519 27.61 -12.16 -20.18
C LYS A 519 27.21 -13.60 -19.84
N LYS A 520 26.28 -14.16 -20.61
CA LYS A 520 25.91 -15.58 -20.46
C LYS A 520 27.19 -16.40 -20.59
N ALA A 521 27.51 -17.18 -19.56
CA ALA A 521 28.56 -18.18 -19.68
C ALA A 521 28.23 -19.08 -20.87
N LYS A 522 29.16 -19.20 -21.83
CA LYS A 522 28.99 -20.15 -22.94
C LYS A 522 28.98 -21.55 -22.35
N ARG A 523 27.78 -22.13 -22.21
CA ARG A 523 27.63 -23.56 -21.94
C ARG A 523 28.26 -24.29 -23.14
N ALA A 524 29.40 -24.95 -22.92
CA ALA A 524 30.13 -25.60 -24.00
C ALA A 524 29.24 -26.66 -24.67
N GLN A 525 29.11 -26.59 -25.99
CA GLN A 525 28.50 -27.66 -26.77
C GLN A 525 29.56 -28.74 -27.00
N GLN A 526 29.42 -29.87 -26.30
CA GLN A 526 30.24 -31.05 -26.54
C GLN A 526 29.50 -31.97 -27.50
N ASN A 527 29.56 -31.66 -28.80
CA ASN A 527 29.21 -32.58 -29.87
C ASN A 527 30.51 -33.13 -30.45
N GLY A 528 30.63 -34.46 -30.51
CA GLY A 528 31.81 -35.13 -31.03
C GLY A 528 31.62 -36.64 -31.00
N ALA A 529 30.92 -37.16 -32.01
CA ALA A 529 30.86 -38.60 -32.26
C ALA A 529 31.92 -38.95 -33.33
N ALA A 530 32.70 -39.99 -33.06
CA ALA A 530 33.61 -40.63 -34.00
C ALA A 530 33.68 -42.13 -33.63
N GLU A 531 33.69 -43.00 -34.64
CA GLU A 531 33.75 -44.46 -34.47
C GLU A 531 35.18 -44.99 -34.77
N VAL A 532 35.33 -46.31 -34.62
CA VAL A 532 36.53 -47.13 -34.93
C VAL A 532 37.67 -46.98 -33.90
N GLY A 533 38.24 -48.06 -33.36
CA GLY A 533 37.94 -49.50 -33.49
C GLY A 533 39.13 -50.35 -33.04
N THR A 534 38.87 -51.63 -32.69
CA THR A 534 39.82 -52.67 -32.19
C THR A 534 40.58 -52.34 -30.88
N GLU A 535 40.96 -53.27 -30.00
CA GLU A 535 40.77 -54.74 -30.00
C GLU A 535 40.50 -55.33 -28.58
N VAL A 536 40.51 -56.67 -28.46
CA VAL A 536 39.84 -57.50 -27.44
C VAL A 536 40.68 -57.76 -26.18
N GLU A 537 40.04 -57.76 -25.00
CA GLU A 537 40.09 -58.81 -23.93
C GLU A 537 39.33 -58.35 -22.66
N HIS A 538 38.99 -59.23 -21.70
CA HIS A 538 37.91 -60.22 -21.69
C HIS A 538 37.44 -60.39 -20.22
N GLU A 539 36.39 -61.20 -19.95
CA GLU A 539 35.76 -61.42 -18.61
C GLU A 539 35.01 -60.22 -18.00
N GLY A 540 33.86 -60.37 -17.32
CA GLY A 540 33.03 -61.57 -17.17
C GLY A 540 31.71 -61.32 -16.40
N GLN A 541 30.63 -61.93 -16.89
CA GLN A 541 29.35 -62.20 -16.20
C GLN A 541 28.50 -61.03 -15.62
N GLY A 542 27.35 -60.80 -16.27
CA GLY A 542 26.06 -60.61 -15.57
C GLY A 542 25.12 -61.76 -15.98
N PRO A 543 23.78 -61.60 -16.01
CA PRO A 543 22.92 -60.57 -15.40
C PRO A 543 21.67 -61.18 -14.69
N SER A 544 20.72 -60.37 -14.21
CA SER A 544 19.32 -60.81 -14.03
C SER A 544 18.29 -59.66 -14.06
N LYS A 545 16.99 -60.01 -14.21
CA LYS A 545 15.97 -59.15 -14.84
C LYS A 545 14.76 -58.83 -13.94
N ARG A 546 14.45 -57.52 -13.86
CA ARG A 546 13.15 -56.87 -14.21
C ARG A 546 11.84 -57.67 -14.04
N SER A 547 10.93 -57.17 -13.20
CA SER A 547 9.47 -57.30 -13.39
C SER A 547 8.69 -56.13 -12.73
N LYS A 548 7.39 -55.99 -13.04
CA LYS A 548 6.42 -55.06 -12.43
C LYS A 548 5.27 -55.89 -11.83
N ALA A 549 4.57 -55.38 -10.80
CA ALA A 549 3.09 -55.21 -10.81
C ALA A 549 2.53 -54.62 -9.49
N THR A 550 1.36 -53.99 -9.62
CA THR A 550 0.38 -53.54 -8.60
C THR A 550 -1.00 -54.03 -9.06
N PRO A 551 -2.14 -53.81 -8.33
CA PRO A 551 -2.41 -53.74 -6.89
C PRO A 551 -3.57 -54.70 -6.49
N SER A 552 -4.15 -54.57 -5.28
CA SER A 552 -5.50 -55.07 -4.96
C SER A 552 -6.18 -54.28 -3.84
N GLU A 553 -7.51 -54.12 -3.90
CA GLU A 553 -8.36 -53.42 -2.92
C GLU A 553 -9.03 -54.38 -1.91
N GLY A 554 -9.68 -53.84 -0.87
CA GLY A 554 -10.56 -54.57 0.06
C GLY A 554 -11.16 -53.65 1.12
N SER A 555 -12.45 -53.81 1.49
CA SER A 555 -13.21 -52.81 2.26
C SER A 555 -14.24 -53.39 3.26
N SER A 556 -14.91 -52.50 4.01
CA SER A 556 -16.16 -52.64 4.82
C SER A 556 -16.07 -53.00 6.33
N GLY A 557 -17.10 -52.51 7.08
CA GLY A 557 -17.46 -52.82 8.49
C GLY A 557 -18.92 -53.34 8.56
N PRO A 558 -19.81 -53.02 9.54
CA PRO A 558 -19.71 -52.13 10.73
C PRO A 558 -20.49 -52.61 12.03
N GLN A 559 -20.74 -51.71 13.02
CA GLN A 559 -21.80 -51.75 14.10
C GLN A 559 -21.67 -52.75 15.31
N THR A 560 -22.30 -52.65 16.53
CA THR A 560 -22.95 -51.60 17.40
C THR A 560 -23.25 -52.12 18.85
N GLY A 561 -23.40 -51.23 19.87
CA GLY A 561 -24.08 -51.46 21.18
C GLY A 561 -23.16 -51.76 22.41
N THR A 562 -23.49 -51.53 23.71
CA THR A 562 -24.66 -50.95 24.44
C THR A 562 -24.24 -50.48 25.88
N LEU A 563 -25.09 -49.73 26.64
CA LEU A 563 -24.83 -49.14 28.00
C LEU A 563 -25.29 -50.03 29.20
N PRO A 564 -24.92 -49.74 30.49
CA PRO A 564 -25.74 -48.87 31.39
C PRO A 564 -24.98 -48.01 32.49
N LEU A 565 -25.73 -47.27 33.34
CA LEU A 565 -25.33 -46.43 34.52
C LEU A 565 -26.22 -46.85 35.76
N PRO A 566 -26.31 -46.22 36.99
CA PRO A 566 -26.10 -44.78 37.36
C PRO A 566 -25.60 -44.37 38.81
N THR A 567 -25.06 -43.13 38.95
CA THR A 567 -25.22 -42.12 40.08
C THR A 567 -24.81 -42.42 41.56
N PRO A 568 -24.70 -41.41 42.49
CA PRO A 568 -24.66 -39.93 42.37
C PRO A 568 -23.47 -39.21 43.09
N ASP A 569 -23.43 -37.86 42.99
CA ASP A 569 -22.75 -36.83 43.83
C ASP A 569 -21.20 -36.85 43.98
N GLU A 570 -20.46 -35.74 44.14
CA GLU A 570 -20.82 -34.36 44.57
C GLU A 570 -20.39 -33.25 43.56
N THR A 571 -20.67 -31.99 43.90
CA THR A 571 -20.08 -30.77 43.27
C THR A 571 -19.48 -29.86 44.36
N PRO A 572 -18.50 -29.00 44.03
CA PRO A 572 -18.89 -27.63 43.67
C PRO A 572 -18.12 -27.04 42.47
N SER A 573 -18.57 -25.86 42.02
CA SER A 573 -18.06 -25.15 40.85
C SER A 573 -17.01 -24.07 41.18
N SER A 574 -16.06 -23.86 40.27
CA SER A 574 -15.55 -22.52 39.93
C SER A 574 -14.90 -22.51 38.55
N THR A 575 -15.25 -21.52 37.72
CA THR A 575 -14.80 -21.37 36.33
C THR A 575 -13.38 -20.81 36.19
N PRO A 576 -12.56 -21.27 35.23
CA PRO A 576 -11.39 -20.52 34.78
C PRO A 576 -11.82 -19.33 33.90
N ASN A 577 -11.50 -18.11 34.31
CA ASN A 577 -11.76 -16.91 33.52
C ASN A 577 -10.83 -16.83 32.30
N LEU A 578 -11.38 -16.96 31.10
CA LEU A 578 -10.73 -16.52 29.85
C LEU A 578 -11.08 -15.05 29.57
N THR A 579 -10.60 -14.14 30.42
CA THR A 579 -10.62 -12.70 30.14
C THR A 579 -9.55 -12.39 29.11
N ALA A 580 -9.96 -12.14 27.85
CA ALA A 580 -9.11 -11.42 26.91
C ALA A 580 -8.80 -10.04 27.51
N ALA A 581 -7.52 -9.66 27.53
CA ALA A 581 -7.12 -8.35 28.01
C ALA A 581 -7.70 -7.26 27.09
N PRO A 582 -8.29 -6.18 27.62
CA PRO A 582 -8.65 -5.02 26.82
C PRO A 582 -7.41 -4.44 26.11
N LEU A 583 -7.60 -3.88 24.93
CA LEU A 583 -6.68 -2.88 24.42
C LEU A 583 -6.89 -1.63 25.26
N ASP A 584 -5.92 -1.25 26.10
CA ASP A 584 -5.98 0.02 26.81
C ASP A 584 -6.02 1.16 25.78
N LEU A 585 -6.98 2.08 25.95
CA LEU A 585 -7.17 3.23 25.08
C LEU A 585 -6.87 4.53 25.84
N LEU A 586 -6.21 5.46 25.14
CA LEU A 586 -6.22 6.86 25.54
C LEU A 586 -7.64 7.42 25.45
N PRO A 587 -7.97 8.49 26.19
CA PRO A 587 -9.15 9.30 25.91
C PRO A 587 -9.18 9.73 24.42
N ASN A 588 -10.38 9.92 23.86
CA ASN A 588 -10.66 9.95 22.42
C ASN A 588 -10.47 8.61 21.68
N GLY A 589 -9.95 7.54 22.29
CA GLY A 589 -9.94 6.18 21.72
C GLY A 589 -8.80 5.89 20.75
N VAL A 590 -7.70 6.65 20.80
CA VAL A 590 -6.40 6.23 20.27
C VAL A 590 -5.87 5.09 21.15
N PRO A 591 -5.20 4.04 20.64
CA PRO A 591 -4.72 2.96 21.51
C PRO A 591 -3.56 3.46 22.36
N ILE A 592 -3.42 2.99 23.60
CA ILE A 592 -2.12 3.03 24.27
C ILE A 592 -1.20 2.07 23.48
N PRO A 593 -0.05 2.53 22.94
CA PRO A 593 0.85 1.64 22.24
C PRO A 593 1.57 0.73 23.26
N ASN A 594 1.03 -0.49 23.45
CA ASN A 594 1.71 -1.57 24.18
C ASN A 594 3.17 -1.65 23.73
N GLY A 595 4.10 -1.54 24.68
CA GLY A 595 5.55 -1.38 24.47
C GLY A 595 6.27 -2.63 23.96
N ALA A 596 5.70 -3.30 22.96
CA ALA A 596 6.26 -4.48 22.30
C ALA A 596 7.15 -4.14 21.09
N ASP A 597 7.08 -2.90 20.57
CA ASP A 597 8.10 -2.39 19.65
C ASP A 597 9.37 -2.05 20.47
N PRO A 598 10.54 -2.63 20.16
CA PRO A 598 11.77 -2.39 20.91
C PRO A 598 12.30 -0.98 20.63
N VAL A 599 12.64 -0.27 21.70
CA VAL A 599 13.24 1.07 21.61
C VAL A 599 14.62 0.96 20.93
N PRO A 600 14.86 1.60 19.77
CA PRO A 600 16.17 1.59 19.15
C PRO A 600 17.20 2.32 20.05
N PRO A 601 18.49 1.94 20.01
CA PRO A 601 19.50 2.57 20.83
C PRO A 601 19.56 4.09 20.55
N PRO A 602 19.83 4.92 21.58
CA PRO A 602 19.75 6.37 21.45
C PRO A 602 20.72 6.89 20.39
N SER A 603 20.19 7.52 19.36
CA SER A 603 21.00 8.20 18.33
C SER A 603 21.68 9.43 18.94
N SER A 604 22.91 9.71 18.53
CA SER A 604 23.74 10.78 19.11
C SER A 604 23.27 12.22 18.81
N ASN A 605 22.17 12.38 18.08
CA ASN A 605 21.62 13.67 17.69
C ASN A 605 20.45 14.01 18.61
N GLY A 606 20.74 14.69 19.72
CA GLY A 606 19.74 15.16 20.68
C GLY A 606 18.82 16.24 20.08
N VAL A 607 17.76 15.81 19.41
CA VAL A 607 16.65 16.69 19.02
C VAL A 607 15.98 17.18 20.30
N GLN A 608 16.20 18.44 20.66
CA GLN A 608 15.46 19.09 21.74
C GLN A 608 13.96 19.00 21.43
N ALA A 609 13.16 18.65 22.43
CA ALA A 609 11.72 18.53 22.25
C ALA A 609 11.14 19.90 21.89
N MET A 610 10.79 20.10 20.61
CA MET A 610 10.14 21.32 20.16
C MET A 610 8.88 21.57 21.00
N ASP A 611 8.77 22.79 21.51
CA ASP A 611 7.62 23.23 22.28
C ASP A 611 6.50 23.60 21.30
N ILE A 612 5.63 22.63 21.02
CA ILE A 612 4.54 22.77 20.06
C ILE A 612 3.49 23.66 20.71
N GLN A 613 3.59 24.96 20.44
CA GLN A 613 2.64 25.97 20.91
C GLN A 613 1.21 25.57 20.51
N PRO A 614 0.23 25.64 21.42
CA PRO A 614 -1.13 25.23 21.14
C PRO A 614 -1.78 26.14 20.10
N PRO A 615 -2.85 25.69 19.41
CA PRO A 615 -3.59 26.53 18.49
C PRO A 615 -4.19 27.79 19.17
N PRO A 616 -4.27 28.94 18.47
CA PRO A 616 -4.78 30.18 19.06
C PRO A 616 -6.23 30.07 19.56
N GLY A 617 -6.54 30.81 20.63
CA GLY A 617 -7.92 30.96 21.11
C GLY A 617 -8.45 29.82 22.00
N ILE A 618 -7.56 29.03 22.62
CA ILE A 618 -7.90 27.99 23.61
C ILE A 618 -7.64 28.46 25.06
N GLU A 619 -6.91 29.57 25.21
CA GLU A 619 -6.24 30.06 26.44
C GLU A 619 -7.12 30.24 27.70
N ASN A 620 -8.46 30.29 27.56
CA ASN A 620 -9.39 30.52 28.67
C ASN A 620 -10.35 29.35 28.97
N MET A 621 -10.19 28.19 28.31
CA MET A 621 -10.91 26.98 28.73
C MET A 621 -10.17 26.28 29.89
N PRO A 622 -10.89 25.68 30.86
CA PRO A 622 -10.25 24.95 31.95
C PRO A 622 -9.47 23.75 31.39
N PRO A 623 -8.32 23.37 32.01
CA PRO A 623 -7.47 22.31 31.48
C PRO A 623 -8.18 20.95 31.48
N LEU A 624 -8.51 20.46 30.28
CA LEU A 624 -9.16 19.16 30.09
C LEU A 624 -8.21 18.04 30.54
N SER A 625 -8.66 17.25 31.52
CA SER A 625 -7.81 16.40 32.39
C SER A 625 -7.07 15.29 31.62
N ALA A 626 -5.88 15.60 31.11
CA ALA A 626 -5.09 14.79 30.17
C ALA A 626 -5.84 14.31 28.90
N THR A 627 -7.09 14.72 28.73
CA THR A 627 -8.08 14.10 27.84
C THR A 627 -8.18 14.82 26.51
N ALA A 628 -7.80 16.11 26.46
CA ALA A 628 -7.75 16.85 25.21
C ALA A 628 -6.77 18.04 25.29
N MET A 629 -5.70 18.01 24.49
CA MET A 629 -5.27 19.15 23.66
C MET A 629 -5.87 18.98 22.23
N SER A 630 -5.63 19.86 21.21
CA SER A 630 -5.61 19.58 19.72
C SER A 630 -6.44 20.25 18.57
N SER A 631 -5.80 20.48 17.38
CA SER A 631 -6.10 21.25 16.12
C SER A 631 -7.28 20.99 15.08
N PHE A 632 -7.14 21.55 13.85
CA PHE A 632 -8.13 22.13 12.89
C PHE A 632 -8.19 21.52 11.39
N ALA A 633 -8.52 22.25 10.26
CA ALA A 633 -8.59 21.84 8.79
C ALA A 633 -8.27 22.89 7.60
N THR A 634 -8.77 22.80 6.32
CA THR A 634 -8.50 23.68 5.08
C THR A 634 -9.36 23.55 3.75
N ALA A 635 -9.48 24.59 2.87
CA ALA A 635 -9.74 24.60 1.36
C ALA A 635 -9.90 26.01 0.66
N ALA A 636 -9.96 26.27 -0.68
CA ALA A 636 -9.70 25.67 -2.04
C ALA A 636 -9.80 26.84 -3.11
N LYS A 637 -9.71 26.81 -4.47
CA LYS A 637 -9.47 25.87 -5.63
C LYS A 637 -8.54 26.59 -6.67
N GLY A 638 -8.66 26.39 -8.00
CA GLY A 638 -7.85 27.05 -9.07
C GLY A 638 -8.37 26.90 -10.53
N VAL A 639 -7.78 27.64 -11.48
CA VAL A 639 -8.20 28.08 -12.86
C VAL A 639 -6.93 28.58 -13.62
N ALA A 640 -6.71 28.74 -14.95
CA ALA A 640 -7.14 28.25 -16.31
C ALA A 640 -6.49 29.21 -17.38
N THR A 641 -6.25 29.01 -18.70
CA THR A 641 -6.16 27.93 -19.74
C THR A 641 -5.17 28.46 -20.84
N ASP A 642 -5.15 28.27 -22.19
CA ASP A 642 -6.05 27.79 -23.27
C ASP A 642 -5.29 27.63 -24.64
N GLN A 643 -5.61 26.61 -25.44
CA GLN A 643 -5.38 26.41 -26.90
C GLN A 643 -4.05 25.81 -27.52
N ASP A 644 -4.10 24.48 -27.70
CA ASP A 644 -3.79 23.63 -28.87
C ASP A 644 -2.34 23.12 -29.17
N SER A 645 -2.19 22.31 -30.23
CA SER A 645 -1.37 21.09 -30.22
C SER A 645 -0.93 20.56 -31.61
N ASN A 646 -0.31 19.35 -31.66
CA ASN A 646 0.04 18.59 -32.89
C ASN A 646 0.06 17.06 -32.61
N SER A 647 0.02 16.19 -33.63
CA SER A 647 -0.27 14.75 -33.47
C SER A 647 0.36 13.79 -34.50
N GLU A 648 0.85 12.60 -34.08
CA GLU A 648 0.55 11.30 -34.76
C GLU A 648 1.11 10.02 -34.09
N GLY A 649 2.10 10.09 -33.19
CA GLY A 649 2.33 9.07 -32.14
C GLY A 649 2.57 7.58 -32.51
N LEU A 650 3.07 7.26 -33.71
CA LEU A 650 3.42 5.89 -34.13
C LEU A 650 4.83 5.47 -33.66
N LEU A 651 5.07 4.16 -33.50
CA LEU A 651 6.44 3.64 -33.25
C LEU A 651 6.70 2.25 -33.87
N VAL A 652 7.93 2.07 -34.38
CA VAL A 652 8.38 0.86 -35.08
C VAL A 652 9.61 0.26 -34.37
N LEU A 653 9.63 -1.06 -34.14
CA LEU A 653 10.60 -1.74 -33.28
C LEU A 653 11.61 -2.63 -34.03
N ASN A 654 12.25 -2.11 -35.08
CA ASN A 654 13.33 -2.78 -35.82
C ASN A 654 14.40 -1.74 -36.22
N GLY A 655 15.68 -2.07 -36.43
CA GLY A 655 16.36 -3.36 -36.27
C GLY A 655 17.77 -3.18 -35.69
N GLY A 656 18.56 -4.25 -35.63
CA GLY A 656 19.98 -4.14 -35.26
C GLY A 656 20.82 -3.71 -36.46
N ALA A 657 21.73 -2.76 -36.28
CA ALA A 657 22.73 -2.45 -37.29
C ALA A 657 23.67 -3.64 -37.48
N ALA A 658 23.87 -4.03 -38.74
CA ALA A 658 24.89 -4.98 -39.15
C ALA A 658 25.94 -4.21 -39.97
N SER A 659 27.00 -3.80 -39.29
CA SER A 659 28.22 -3.18 -39.84
C SER A 659 29.35 -3.39 -38.83
#